data_AF-A0A8T7A1K6-F1
#
_entry.id   AF-A0A8T7A1K6-F1
#
_cell.length_a   1.000
_cell.length_b   1.000
_cell.length_c   1.000
_cell.angle_alpha   90.00
_cell.angle_beta   90.00
_cell.angle_gamma   90.00
#
_symmetry.space_group_name_H-M   'P 1'
#
loop_
_entity.id
_entity.type
_entity.pdbx_description
1 polymer ?
#
loop_
_entity_poly.entity_id
_entity_poly.type
_entity_poly.pdbx_seq_one_letter_code
_entity_poly.pdbx_strand_id
1 'polypeptide(L)'
;MASSKEEMDHKLTFRKFEDGDYTWGNFGDQIFNEDTSHKCPTYVHRTPPCQGSCPSGEDIRGWLQIVRGIEKPQKEGMSMQEYAFLRSTDANPFPSMMGRVCPAPCQDGCNRNHVEDFVGINAVEQYIGDTAFEQGFKFEAPAKLSGKTVAIIGGGPAGLAAAYQLRRMGHASVIFDDHDELGGMFRYGIPGYRTPRPHLNHEIQRILDMGNIETRMQTRVGKDVSVEQVEKEFDAVLWALGCQSGRGLPVEGGDAPNCVAGVKFLEAFNTGRLQVTADRVVCVGGGDTSIDVVSVARRLGRIEKLNKEEAPEHVIGGYVAHDAAYAASREGAEVTLTSLFPKAEMTAAEHEVHDAQREGVTIKDGVMPIKVILGDDGRATALRMATCEMVDNRPTPVEGTEFDIECDLIVSAIGQGGDLEGLEEFDNGRGLIDADKFYAVPNREGHFVCGDIIRPHLLTTAIGQASIAAESIDYYFNDTEIRKRPKVDVHHFDLLEKLQESGLEPKEYEPGEYWGTDKSEFSVHNFEDRAAQEIIPYDELFLGHFPFTPRLLREEHGPDAEQVLGHFEERMKSFTDEQAIEEAGRCMSCGMCFECDNCVVYCPQDAVFRVKKDESTTGRYVDTDYSKCIGCHICADVCPTGYIDMALGH
;
A
#
# COMPACT_ATOMS: atom_id res chain seq x y z
N MET A 1 16.27 11.58 5.76
CA MET A 1 16.76 12.85 5.18
C MET A 1 17.50 12.53 3.89
N ALA A 2 17.12 13.18 2.79
CA ALA A 2 17.76 12.98 1.48
C ALA A 2 19.24 13.40 1.52
N SER A 3 20.11 12.64 0.84
CA SER A 3 21.53 13.00 0.74
C SER A 3 21.68 14.26 -0.13
N SER A 4 22.53 15.20 0.27
CA SER A 4 22.80 16.38 -0.54
C SER A 4 23.63 16.04 -1.79
N LYS A 5 23.55 16.88 -2.83
CA LYS A 5 24.36 16.69 -4.04
C LYS A 5 25.86 16.63 -3.74
N GLU A 6 26.36 17.48 -2.85
CA GLU A 6 27.77 17.51 -2.45
C GLU A 6 28.18 16.21 -1.76
N GLU A 7 27.35 15.67 -0.86
CA GLU A 7 27.60 14.36 -0.22
C GLU A 7 27.60 13.21 -1.23
N MET A 8 26.70 13.23 -2.22
CA MET A 8 26.65 12.22 -3.28
C MET A 8 27.89 12.25 -4.17
N ASP A 9 28.31 13.43 -4.63
CA ASP A 9 29.49 13.59 -5.50
C ASP A 9 30.79 13.09 -4.83
N HIS A 10 30.83 13.09 -3.49
CA HIS A 10 31.94 12.54 -2.71
C HIS A 10 31.81 11.04 -2.41
N LYS A 11 30.58 10.50 -2.31
CA LYS A 11 30.31 9.12 -1.88
C LYS A 11 30.22 8.14 -3.05
N LEU A 12 29.63 8.55 -4.18
CA LEU A 12 29.43 7.69 -5.34
C LEU A 12 30.40 8.08 -6.45
N THR A 13 31.19 7.11 -6.92
CA THR A 13 32.14 7.32 -8.00
C THR A 13 32.02 6.21 -9.04
N PHE A 14 32.52 6.44 -10.25
CA PHE A 14 32.69 5.38 -11.25
C PHE A 14 33.87 4.44 -10.95
N ARG A 15 34.56 4.61 -9.81
CA ARG A 15 35.65 3.74 -9.39
C ARG A 15 35.08 2.59 -8.56
N LYS A 16 35.37 1.37 -8.98
CA LYS A 16 35.03 0.14 -8.24
C LYS A 16 35.87 -0.04 -6.97
N PHE A 17 37.07 0.55 -6.93
CA PHE A 17 38.02 0.42 -5.83
C PHE A 17 38.37 1.79 -5.24
N GLU A 18 38.56 1.84 -3.93
CA GLU A 18 39.04 3.04 -3.23
C GLU A 18 40.54 3.26 -3.47
N ASP A 19 40.97 4.52 -3.44
CA ASP A 19 42.39 4.85 -3.56
C ASP A 19 43.17 4.26 -2.38
N GLY A 20 44.07 3.33 -2.67
CA GLY A 20 44.84 2.60 -1.64
C GLY A 20 44.36 1.18 -1.37
N ASP A 21 43.29 0.73 -2.03
CA ASP A 21 42.91 -0.69 -2.06
C ASP A 21 43.86 -1.45 -3.00
N TYR A 22 44.78 -2.22 -2.41
CA TYR A 22 45.74 -3.07 -3.12
C TYR A 22 45.45 -4.56 -2.90
N THR A 23 44.33 -4.88 -2.24
CA THR A 23 43.96 -6.21 -1.82
C THR A 23 43.12 -6.88 -2.90
N TRP A 24 43.76 -7.69 -3.75
CA TRP A 24 43.07 -8.50 -4.73
C TRP A 24 42.73 -9.88 -4.15
N GLY A 25 41.50 -10.33 -4.39
CA GLY A 25 41.13 -11.73 -4.20
C GLY A 25 41.95 -12.64 -5.12
N ASN A 26 41.98 -13.94 -4.82
CA ASN A 26 42.62 -14.90 -5.70
C ASN A 26 41.87 -14.96 -7.04
N PHE A 27 42.56 -14.63 -8.14
CA PHE A 27 41.98 -14.63 -9.50
C PHE A 27 41.38 -15.98 -9.92
N GLY A 28 41.91 -17.09 -9.37
CA GLY A 28 41.37 -18.43 -9.60
C GLY A 28 39.99 -18.65 -8.97
N ASP A 29 39.65 -17.90 -7.91
CA ASP A 29 38.33 -17.95 -7.26
C ASP A 29 37.30 -17.06 -7.98
N GLN A 30 37.77 -16.10 -8.79
CA GLN A 30 36.91 -15.10 -9.41
C GLN A 30 36.49 -15.50 -10.83
N ILE A 31 37.43 -15.88 -11.71
CA ILE A 31 37.14 -15.90 -13.16
C ILE A 31 37.95 -16.94 -13.96
N PHE A 32 39.24 -17.14 -13.67
CA PHE A 32 40.16 -17.76 -14.62
C PHE A 32 40.73 -19.10 -14.15
N ASN A 33 40.56 -20.15 -14.94
CA ASN A 33 41.47 -21.29 -14.92
C ASN A 33 42.54 -21.03 -15.99
N GLU A 34 43.69 -20.52 -15.56
CA GLU A 34 44.79 -20.07 -16.42
C GLU A 34 44.39 -18.91 -17.35
N ASP A 35 44.27 -19.13 -18.65
CA ASP A 35 43.89 -18.13 -19.67
C ASP A 35 42.43 -18.25 -20.13
N THR A 36 41.63 -19.11 -19.49
CA THR A 36 40.23 -19.38 -19.87
C THR A 36 39.25 -19.17 -18.72
N SER A 37 38.06 -18.68 -19.04
CA SER A 37 36.92 -18.59 -18.10
C SER A 37 35.82 -19.51 -18.58
N HIS A 38 35.23 -20.26 -17.66
CA HIS A 38 34.02 -21.05 -17.91
C HIS A 38 32.74 -20.26 -17.63
N LYS A 39 32.88 -19.00 -17.17
CA LYS A 39 31.76 -18.15 -16.81
C LYS A 39 31.45 -17.17 -17.94
N CYS A 40 30.20 -17.13 -18.33
CA CYS A 40 29.66 -16.17 -19.27
C CYS A 40 28.52 -15.37 -18.61
N PRO A 41 28.16 -14.20 -19.14
CA PRO A 41 27.04 -13.45 -18.59
C PRO A 41 25.75 -14.29 -18.67
N THR A 42 24.92 -14.13 -17.64
CA THR A 42 23.54 -14.62 -17.56
C THR A 42 22.67 -13.46 -17.09
N TYR A 43 21.55 -13.23 -17.79
CA TYR A 43 20.63 -12.15 -17.46
C TYR A 43 19.67 -12.61 -16.36
N VAL A 44 19.92 -12.18 -15.12
CA VAL A 44 19.22 -12.65 -13.93
C VAL A 44 18.18 -11.63 -13.50
N HIS A 45 16.92 -11.97 -13.69
CA HIS A 45 15.81 -11.18 -13.22
C HIS A 45 15.61 -11.35 -11.71
N ARG A 46 15.54 -10.23 -10.98
CA ARG A 46 15.30 -10.19 -9.52
C ARG A 46 14.24 -9.17 -9.14
N THR A 47 13.59 -9.38 -8.00
CA THR A 47 12.60 -8.44 -7.45
C THR A 47 13.30 -7.20 -6.89
N PRO A 48 12.84 -5.99 -7.21
CA PRO A 48 13.37 -4.78 -6.61
C PRO A 48 12.81 -4.61 -5.18
N PRO A 49 13.55 -3.97 -4.26
CA PRO A 49 13.14 -3.89 -2.86
C PRO A 49 11.91 -3.01 -2.61
N CYS A 50 11.57 -2.09 -3.53
CA CYS A 50 10.29 -1.37 -3.46
C CYS A 50 9.09 -2.33 -3.55
N GLN A 51 9.14 -3.32 -4.46
CA GLN A 51 8.12 -4.37 -4.57
C GLN A 51 8.14 -5.27 -3.35
N GLY A 52 9.32 -5.72 -2.92
CA GLY A 52 9.46 -6.56 -1.74
C GLY A 52 9.00 -5.92 -0.43
N SER A 53 8.93 -4.58 -0.39
CA SER A 53 8.42 -3.81 0.76
C SER A 53 6.93 -3.45 0.64
N CYS A 54 6.30 -3.74 -0.51
CA CYS A 54 4.91 -3.40 -0.78
C CYS A 54 3.96 -4.51 -0.28
N PRO A 55 3.13 -4.27 0.75
CA PRO A 55 2.27 -5.32 1.30
C PRO A 55 1.17 -5.79 0.35
N SER A 56 0.72 -4.95 -0.60
CA SER A 56 -0.19 -5.36 -1.69
C SER A 56 0.49 -6.23 -2.74
N GLY A 57 1.83 -6.22 -2.78
CA GLY A 57 2.62 -7.01 -3.72
C GLY A 57 2.67 -6.45 -5.14
N GLU A 58 2.48 -5.15 -5.35
CA GLU A 58 2.46 -4.54 -6.69
C GLU A 58 3.74 -4.74 -7.52
N ASP A 59 3.62 -4.77 -8.85
CA ASP A 59 4.73 -4.69 -9.81
C ASP A 59 5.20 -3.24 -10.03
N ILE A 60 5.72 -2.63 -8.95
CA ILE A 60 6.12 -1.23 -8.91
C ILE A 60 7.12 -0.86 -10.01
N ARG A 61 8.14 -1.69 -10.23
CA ARG A 61 9.11 -1.40 -11.29
C ARG A 61 8.44 -1.49 -12.66
N GLY A 62 7.57 -2.47 -12.92
CA GLY A 62 6.92 -2.62 -14.22
C GLY A 62 6.07 -1.41 -14.59
N TRP A 63 5.14 -0.97 -13.74
CA TRP A 63 4.32 0.19 -14.08
C TRP A 63 5.13 1.50 -14.12
N LEU A 64 6.23 1.63 -13.35
CA LEU A 64 7.17 2.75 -13.52
C LEU A 64 7.90 2.70 -14.88
N GLN A 65 8.28 1.51 -15.35
CA GLN A 65 8.92 1.33 -16.67
C GLN A 65 7.98 1.70 -17.80
N ILE A 66 6.68 1.42 -17.64
CA ILE A 66 5.64 1.83 -18.58
C ILE A 66 5.51 3.36 -18.58
N VAL A 67 5.35 3.99 -17.41
CA VAL A 67 5.17 5.44 -17.30
C VAL A 67 6.35 6.20 -17.90
N ARG A 68 7.59 5.78 -17.64
CA ARG A 68 8.78 6.42 -18.22
C ARG A 68 9.05 6.06 -19.69
N GLY A 69 8.24 5.20 -20.29
CA GLY A 69 8.28 4.85 -21.72
C GLY A 69 9.34 3.84 -22.14
N ILE A 70 9.94 3.08 -21.21
CA ILE A 70 10.82 1.94 -21.54
C ILE A 70 9.97 0.77 -22.01
N GLU A 71 9.02 0.34 -21.17
CA GLU A 71 8.06 -0.67 -21.56
C GLU A 71 6.90 0.02 -22.29
N LYS A 72 6.49 -0.53 -23.44
CA LYS A 72 5.46 0.06 -24.30
C LYS A 72 4.29 -0.91 -24.48
N PRO A 73 3.05 -0.40 -24.56
CA PRO A 73 1.89 -1.23 -24.87
C PRO A 73 2.06 -1.88 -26.25
N GLN A 74 1.75 -3.18 -26.35
CA GLN A 74 1.78 -3.90 -27.62
C GLN A 74 0.43 -3.90 -28.34
N LYS A 75 -0.68 -3.77 -27.58
CA LYS A 75 -2.04 -3.72 -28.13
C LYS A 75 -2.28 -2.42 -28.89
N GLU A 76 -2.66 -2.53 -30.16
CA GLU A 76 -2.96 -1.36 -31.00
C GLU A 76 -4.07 -0.51 -30.38
N GLY A 77 -3.84 0.82 -30.30
CA GLY A 77 -4.79 1.78 -29.75
C GLY A 77 -4.75 1.95 -28.23
N MET A 78 -4.02 1.10 -27.50
CA MET A 78 -3.83 1.25 -26.05
C MET A 78 -2.83 2.37 -25.74
N SER A 79 -3.22 3.25 -24.82
CA SER A 79 -2.35 4.34 -24.35
C SER A 79 -1.34 3.85 -23.31
N MET A 80 -0.26 4.62 -23.09
CA MET A 80 0.69 4.34 -21.99
C MET A 80 -0.04 4.34 -20.64
N GLN A 81 -0.97 5.27 -20.45
CA GLN A 81 -1.70 5.48 -19.21
C GLN A 81 -2.63 4.28 -18.92
N GLU A 82 -3.35 3.79 -19.92
CA GLU A 82 -4.20 2.60 -19.78
C GLU A 82 -3.36 1.36 -19.48
N TYR A 83 -2.21 1.22 -20.13
CA TYR A 83 -1.32 0.08 -19.90
C TYR A 83 -0.69 0.08 -18.50
N ALA A 84 -0.23 1.26 -18.02
CA ALA A 84 0.27 1.43 -16.67
C ALA A 84 -0.83 1.15 -15.62
N PHE A 85 -2.06 1.60 -15.90
CA PHE A 85 -3.23 1.33 -15.06
C PHE A 85 -3.51 -0.16 -14.94
N LEU A 86 -3.56 -0.90 -16.05
CA LEU A 86 -3.79 -2.35 -16.03
C LEU A 86 -2.68 -3.07 -15.26
N ARG A 87 -1.41 -2.70 -15.47
CA ARG A 87 -0.28 -3.32 -14.74
C ARG A 87 -0.31 -3.02 -13.24
N SER A 88 -0.58 -1.77 -12.84
CA SER A 88 -0.67 -1.39 -11.42
C SER A 88 -1.81 -2.12 -10.72
N THR A 89 -2.95 -2.28 -11.42
CA THR A 89 -4.15 -2.89 -10.85
C THR A 89 -4.13 -4.41 -10.78
N ASP A 90 -3.12 -5.09 -11.33
CA ASP A 90 -2.96 -6.54 -11.16
C ASP A 90 -2.93 -6.96 -9.68
N ALA A 91 -2.40 -6.10 -8.81
CA ALA A 91 -2.35 -6.33 -7.36
C ALA A 91 -3.40 -5.49 -6.62
N ASN A 92 -3.49 -4.20 -6.94
CA ASN A 92 -4.20 -3.20 -6.17
C ASN A 92 -5.24 -2.47 -7.04
N PRO A 93 -6.55 -2.72 -6.87
CA PRO A 93 -7.58 -2.09 -7.71
C PRO A 93 -7.90 -0.63 -7.32
N PHE A 94 -7.15 -0.03 -6.39
CA PHE A 94 -7.38 1.33 -5.86
C PHE A 94 -6.18 2.29 -6.02
N PRO A 95 -5.53 2.40 -7.20
CA PRO A 95 -4.35 3.25 -7.36
C PRO A 95 -4.62 4.73 -7.01
N SER A 96 -5.83 5.24 -7.24
CA SER A 96 -6.18 6.63 -6.91
C SER A 96 -6.22 6.84 -5.39
N MET A 97 -6.82 5.92 -4.63
CA MET A 97 -6.86 6.03 -3.17
C MET A 97 -5.51 5.73 -2.55
N MET A 98 -4.84 4.65 -2.98
CA MET A 98 -3.60 4.20 -2.38
C MET A 98 -2.44 5.15 -2.64
N GLY A 99 -2.39 5.79 -3.81
CA GLY A 99 -1.45 6.88 -4.06
C GLY A 99 -1.60 8.09 -3.11
N ARG A 100 -2.78 8.26 -2.48
CA ARG A 100 -3.05 9.34 -1.52
C ARG A 100 -2.76 8.96 -0.08
N VAL A 101 -3.23 7.80 0.37
CA VAL A 101 -3.28 7.45 1.81
C VAL A 101 -2.30 6.38 2.24
N CYS A 102 -1.62 5.71 1.30
CA CYS A 102 -0.61 4.73 1.66
C CYS A 102 0.57 5.43 2.35
N PRO A 103 1.07 4.91 3.49
CA PRO A 103 2.32 5.40 4.08
C PRO A 103 3.56 5.02 3.25
N ALA A 104 3.36 4.30 2.14
CA ALA A 104 4.36 3.99 1.12
C ALA A 104 5.66 3.33 1.63
N PRO A 105 5.58 2.16 2.31
CA PRO A 105 6.77 1.40 2.72
C PRO A 105 7.68 1.00 1.54
N CYS A 106 7.12 0.97 0.32
CA CYS A 106 7.86 0.80 -0.93
C CYS A 106 8.88 1.92 -1.21
N GLN A 107 8.64 3.14 -0.71
CA GLN A 107 9.56 4.27 -0.80
C GLN A 107 10.69 4.15 0.24
N ASP A 108 10.38 3.70 1.45
CA ASP A 108 11.39 3.43 2.48
C ASP A 108 12.36 2.33 2.05
N GLY A 109 11.84 1.25 1.45
CA GLY A 109 12.64 0.15 0.90
C GLY A 109 13.35 0.45 -0.42
N CYS A 110 13.19 1.65 -1.00
CA CYS A 110 13.76 1.95 -2.31
C CYS A 110 15.31 2.03 -2.25
N ASN A 111 16.02 1.26 -3.10
CA ASN A 111 17.49 1.34 -3.20
C ASN A 111 18.01 2.75 -3.54
N ARG A 112 17.16 3.63 -4.09
CA ARG A 112 17.56 5.00 -4.47
C ARG A 112 17.84 5.89 -3.26
N ASN A 113 17.36 5.50 -2.07
CA ASN A 113 17.76 6.10 -0.80
C ASN A 113 19.28 6.04 -0.55
N HIS A 114 20.00 5.12 -1.20
CA HIS A 114 21.47 5.04 -1.13
C HIS A 114 22.19 6.00 -2.09
N VAL A 115 21.46 6.61 -3.02
CA VAL A 115 21.97 7.65 -3.94
C VAL A 115 21.61 9.03 -3.40
N GLU A 116 20.33 9.27 -3.14
CA GLU A 116 19.83 10.58 -2.73
C GLU A 116 18.54 10.47 -1.89
N ASP A 117 17.41 10.28 -2.57
CA ASP A 117 16.05 10.16 -2.05
C ASP A 117 15.32 9.07 -2.86
N PHE A 118 14.19 8.59 -2.36
CA PHE A 118 13.39 7.57 -3.03
C PHE A 118 12.70 8.11 -4.30
N VAL A 119 12.17 7.19 -5.10
CA VAL A 119 11.23 7.50 -6.18
C VAL A 119 9.86 7.83 -5.57
N GLY A 120 9.18 8.85 -6.09
CA GLY A 120 7.82 9.29 -5.76
C GLY A 120 6.75 8.29 -6.18
N ILE A 121 6.83 7.04 -5.70
CA ILE A 121 5.99 5.91 -6.09
C ILE A 121 4.51 6.23 -5.89
N ASN A 122 4.13 6.72 -4.71
CA ASN A 122 2.74 7.08 -4.39
C ASN A 122 2.20 8.22 -5.28
N ALA A 123 3.04 9.16 -5.68
CA ALA A 123 2.65 10.26 -6.55
C ALA A 123 2.39 9.79 -7.99
N VAL A 124 3.20 8.84 -8.49
CA VAL A 124 2.95 8.21 -9.79
C VAL A 124 1.74 7.26 -9.72
N GLU A 125 1.54 6.55 -8.61
CA GLU A 125 0.36 5.70 -8.39
C GLU A 125 -0.94 6.53 -8.39
N GLN A 126 -0.93 7.69 -7.70
CA GLN A 126 -2.04 8.65 -7.74
C GLN A 126 -2.32 9.11 -9.18
N TYR A 127 -1.28 9.46 -9.95
CA TYR A 127 -1.40 9.85 -11.35
C TYR A 127 -2.07 8.78 -12.21
N ILE A 128 -1.65 7.52 -12.06
CA ILE A 128 -2.22 6.37 -12.78
C ILE A 128 -3.73 6.26 -12.45
N GLY A 129 -4.08 6.29 -11.16
CA GLY A 129 -5.47 6.16 -10.73
C GLY A 129 -6.36 7.33 -11.15
N ASP A 130 -5.86 8.56 -11.05
CA ASP A 130 -6.61 9.77 -11.41
C ASP A 130 -6.80 9.89 -12.93
N THR A 131 -5.78 9.53 -13.70
CA THR A 131 -5.93 9.46 -15.17
C THR A 131 -6.94 8.39 -15.56
N ALA A 132 -6.95 7.25 -14.89
CA ALA A 132 -7.95 6.21 -15.12
C ALA A 132 -9.38 6.68 -14.79
N PHE A 133 -9.54 7.52 -13.76
CA PHE A 133 -10.80 8.18 -13.45
C PHE A 133 -11.23 9.15 -14.56
N GLU A 134 -10.34 10.03 -15.00
CA GLU A 134 -10.61 11.04 -16.03
C GLU A 134 -10.93 10.43 -17.40
N GLN A 135 -10.19 9.38 -17.78
CA GLN A 135 -10.34 8.70 -19.08
C GLN A 135 -11.40 7.59 -19.06
N GLY A 136 -11.91 7.23 -17.88
CA GLY A 136 -12.93 6.18 -17.72
C GLY A 136 -12.43 4.78 -18.10
N PHE A 137 -11.18 4.45 -17.75
CA PHE A 137 -10.62 3.12 -17.98
C PHE A 137 -11.41 2.05 -17.22
N LYS A 138 -11.41 0.83 -17.77
CA LYS A 138 -12.21 -0.30 -17.29
C LYS A 138 -11.36 -1.53 -17.07
N PHE A 139 -11.85 -2.42 -16.23
CA PHE A 139 -11.28 -3.75 -16.09
C PHE A 139 -11.86 -4.70 -17.15
N GLU A 140 -11.00 -5.56 -17.68
CA GLU A 140 -11.44 -6.74 -18.42
C GLU A 140 -11.69 -7.87 -17.43
N ALA A 141 -12.70 -8.70 -17.69
CA ALA A 141 -13.03 -9.83 -16.83
C ALA A 141 -13.35 -11.06 -17.68
N PRO A 142 -12.97 -12.28 -17.25
CA PRO A 142 -13.25 -13.50 -18.01
C PRO A 142 -14.74 -13.64 -18.33
N ALA A 143 -15.06 -13.93 -19.59
CA ALA A 143 -16.45 -14.14 -20.01
C ALA A 143 -17.06 -15.41 -19.40
N LYS A 144 -16.23 -16.43 -19.19
CA LYS A 144 -16.64 -17.71 -18.60
C LYS A 144 -16.56 -17.64 -17.08
N LEU A 145 -17.67 -17.95 -16.41
CA LEU A 145 -17.70 -18.16 -14.97
C LEU A 145 -17.35 -19.62 -14.63
N SER A 146 -16.73 -19.80 -13.46
CA SER A 146 -16.46 -21.08 -12.81
C SER A 146 -17.74 -21.82 -12.39
N GLY A 147 -18.85 -21.10 -12.23
CA GLY A 147 -20.09 -21.62 -11.63
C GLY A 147 -20.07 -21.65 -10.10
N LYS A 148 -19.02 -21.09 -9.47
CA LYS A 148 -18.87 -20.95 -8.02
C LYS A 148 -19.18 -19.54 -7.56
N THR A 149 -19.75 -19.40 -6.36
CA THR A 149 -20.11 -18.09 -5.79
C THR A 149 -19.62 -17.94 -4.34
N VAL A 150 -19.03 -16.78 -4.03
CA VAL A 150 -18.47 -16.45 -2.71
C VAL A 150 -19.33 -15.38 -2.02
N ALA A 151 -19.67 -15.56 -0.75
CA ALA A 151 -20.16 -14.48 0.10
C ALA A 151 -18.99 -13.70 0.69
N ILE A 152 -18.95 -12.39 0.49
CA ILE A 152 -17.94 -11.50 1.06
C ILE A 152 -18.61 -10.65 2.13
N ILE A 153 -18.20 -10.80 3.38
CA ILE A 153 -18.80 -10.09 4.52
C ILE A 153 -17.96 -8.87 4.85
N GLY A 154 -18.38 -7.70 4.38
CA GLY A 154 -17.71 -6.42 4.50
C GLY A 154 -17.31 -5.86 3.13
N GLY A 155 -17.84 -4.70 2.77
CA GLY A 155 -17.59 -3.97 1.52
C GLY A 155 -16.47 -2.93 1.61
N GLY A 156 -15.50 -3.17 2.48
CA GLY A 156 -14.30 -2.34 2.63
C GLY A 156 -13.20 -2.65 1.60
N PRO A 157 -12.00 -2.06 1.77
CA PRO A 157 -10.85 -2.26 0.88
C PRO A 157 -10.55 -3.75 0.63
N ALA A 158 -10.53 -4.57 1.69
CA ALA A 158 -10.26 -6.00 1.61
C ALA A 158 -11.34 -6.75 0.84
N GLY A 159 -12.62 -6.55 1.15
CA GLY A 159 -13.72 -7.25 0.50
C GLY A 159 -13.86 -6.88 -0.98
N LEU A 160 -13.69 -5.60 -1.31
CA LEU A 160 -13.71 -5.14 -2.70
C LEU A 160 -12.49 -5.63 -3.50
N ALA A 161 -11.29 -5.63 -2.90
CA ALA A 161 -10.11 -6.22 -3.53
C ALA A 161 -10.28 -7.73 -3.75
N ALA A 162 -10.89 -8.45 -2.81
CA ALA A 162 -11.18 -9.87 -2.98
C ALA A 162 -12.20 -10.10 -4.09
N ALA A 163 -13.28 -9.31 -4.15
CA ALA A 163 -14.27 -9.38 -5.22
C ALA A 163 -13.61 -9.16 -6.60
N TYR A 164 -12.72 -8.18 -6.70
CA TYR A 164 -11.93 -7.91 -7.89
C TYR A 164 -11.08 -9.13 -8.30
N GLN A 165 -10.30 -9.69 -7.37
CA GLN A 165 -9.41 -10.82 -7.67
C GLN A 165 -10.19 -12.11 -7.99
N LEU A 166 -11.23 -12.44 -7.22
CA LEU A 166 -12.14 -13.56 -7.48
C LEU A 166 -12.77 -13.43 -8.87
N ARG A 167 -13.16 -12.22 -9.26
CA ARG A 167 -13.75 -11.97 -10.57
C ARG A 167 -12.75 -12.15 -11.70
N ARG A 168 -11.47 -11.78 -11.53
CA ARG A 168 -10.37 -12.06 -12.48
C ARG A 168 -10.12 -13.56 -12.63
N MET A 169 -10.36 -14.35 -11.59
CA MET A 169 -10.30 -15.83 -11.63
C MET A 169 -11.58 -16.46 -12.20
N GLY A 170 -12.63 -15.68 -12.45
CA GLY A 170 -13.90 -16.16 -13.01
C GLY A 170 -14.91 -16.66 -11.98
N HIS A 171 -14.76 -16.32 -10.70
CA HIS A 171 -15.77 -16.58 -9.68
C HIS A 171 -16.76 -15.42 -9.56
N ALA A 172 -18.01 -15.73 -9.22
CA ALA A 172 -19.00 -14.73 -8.84
C ALA A 172 -18.92 -14.44 -7.34
N SER A 173 -19.39 -13.27 -6.91
CA SER A 173 -19.42 -12.92 -5.49
C SER A 173 -20.62 -12.07 -5.11
N VAL A 174 -21.02 -12.15 -3.85
CA VAL A 174 -22.02 -11.26 -3.25
C VAL A 174 -21.41 -10.59 -2.02
N ILE A 175 -21.34 -9.27 -2.04
CA ILE A 175 -20.81 -8.45 -0.96
C ILE A 175 -21.96 -8.08 -0.02
N PHE A 176 -21.88 -8.48 1.24
CA PHE A 176 -22.74 -8.04 2.32
C PHE A 176 -22.08 -6.89 3.05
N ASP A 177 -22.81 -5.80 3.26
CA ASP A 177 -22.32 -4.64 4.00
C ASP A 177 -23.45 -4.09 4.86
N ASP A 178 -23.16 -3.70 6.10
CA ASP A 178 -24.14 -3.19 7.05
C ASP A 178 -24.40 -1.68 6.90
N HIS A 179 -23.59 -0.98 6.11
CA HIS A 179 -23.80 0.41 5.75
C HIS A 179 -24.59 0.58 4.45
N ASP A 180 -24.89 1.84 4.13
CA ASP A 180 -25.63 2.27 2.94
C ASP A 180 -24.78 2.30 1.66
N GLU A 181 -23.46 2.51 1.78
CA GLU A 181 -22.52 2.59 0.68
C GLU A 181 -21.27 1.75 0.93
N LEU A 182 -20.69 1.20 -0.14
CA LEU A 182 -19.43 0.47 -0.06
C LEU A 182 -18.24 1.41 0.17
N GLY A 183 -17.15 0.85 0.69
CA GLY A 183 -15.86 1.53 0.85
C GLY A 183 -15.25 1.35 2.23
N GLY A 184 -16.01 0.88 3.23
CA GLY A 184 -15.51 0.61 4.58
C GLY A 184 -14.68 1.77 5.12
N MET A 185 -13.46 1.50 5.60
CA MET A 185 -12.58 2.54 6.16
C MET A 185 -12.17 3.63 5.18
N PHE A 186 -12.16 3.41 3.86
CA PHE A 186 -11.96 4.51 2.92
C PHE A 186 -13.08 5.55 3.04
N ARG A 187 -14.33 5.11 3.25
CA ARG A 187 -15.51 5.98 3.31
C ARG A 187 -15.81 6.47 4.72
N TYR A 188 -15.85 5.56 5.68
CA TYR A 188 -16.36 5.83 7.01
C TYR A 188 -15.26 6.18 8.02
N GLY A 189 -14.01 5.78 7.76
CA GLY A 189 -12.86 6.12 8.58
C GLY A 189 -12.14 7.39 8.09
N ILE A 190 -11.53 7.31 6.91
CA ILE A 190 -10.65 8.35 6.41
C ILE A 190 -11.46 9.56 5.91
N PRO A 191 -11.11 10.80 6.29
CA PRO A 191 -11.81 11.99 5.84
C PRO A 191 -11.82 12.18 4.31
N GLY A 192 -12.92 12.72 3.78
CA GLY A 192 -13.11 12.91 2.33
C GLY A 192 -12.06 13.79 1.63
N TYR A 193 -11.36 14.66 2.37
CA TYR A 193 -10.26 15.49 1.81
C TYR A 193 -8.94 14.72 1.63
N ARG A 194 -8.82 13.51 2.21
CA ARG A 194 -7.72 12.56 1.98
C ARG A 194 -8.13 11.45 1.02
N THR A 195 -9.40 11.04 1.06
CA THR A 195 -10.01 10.04 0.15
C THR A 195 -11.20 10.67 -0.59
N PRO A 196 -10.96 11.39 -1.70
CA PRO A 196 -12.02 12.06 -2.46
C PRO A 196 -13.13 11.10 -2.87
N ARG A 197 -14.35 11.37 -2.42
CA ARG A 197 -15.52 10.49 -2.65
C ARG A 197 -15.80 10.23 -4.13
N PRO A 198 -15.65 11.20 -5.07
CA PRO A 198 -15.84 10.92 -6.49
C PRO A 198 -14.89 9.86 -7.05
N HIS A 199 -13.60 9.93 -6.67
CA HIS A 199 -12.58 8.97 -7.09
C HIS A 199 -12.83 7.59 -6.48
N LEU A 200 -13.10 7.53 -5.16
CA LEU A 200 -13.44 6.29 -4.46
C LEU A 200 -14.67 5.61 -5.07
N ASN A 201 -15.76 6.37 -5.29
CA ASN A 201 -16.99 5.85 -5.88
C ASN A 201 -16.73 5.24 -7.26
N HIS A 202 -15.88 5.89 -8.06
CA HIS A 202 -15.56 5.42 -9.40
C HIS A 202 -14.70 4.15 -9.38
N GLU A 203 -13.71 4.04 -8.50
CA GLU A 203 -12.92 2.80 -8.36
C GLU A 203 -13.79 1.63 -7.88
N ILE A 204 -14.68 1.86 -6.91
CA ILE A 204 -15.68 0.85 -6.48
C ILE A 204 -16.56 0.45 -7.66
N GLN A 205 -17.13 1.41 -8.38
CA GLN A 205 -18.01 1.13 -9.51
C GLN A 205 -17.28 0.36 -10.61
N ARG A 206 -16.01 0.68 -10.87
CA ARG A 206 -15.18 -0.02 -11.86
C ARG A 206 -15.02 -1.51 -11.52
N ILE A 207 -14.89 -1.85 -10.23
CA ILE A 207 -14.88 -3.23 -9.76
C ILE A 207 -16.24 -3.88 -10.02
N LEU A 208 -17.34 -3.26 -9.61
CA LEU A 208 -18.70 -3.80 -9.81
C LEU A 208 -19.05 -3.99 -11.30
N ASP A 209 -18.57 -3.10 -12.16
CA ASP A 209 -18.77 -3.12 -13.61
C ASP A 209 -18.14 -4.34 -14.31
N MET A 210 -17.26 -5.09 -13.63
CA MET A 210 -16.76 -6.39 -14.11
C MET A 210 -17.86 -7.46 -14.20
N GLY A 211 -19.02 -7.20 -13.58
CA GLY A 211 -20.21 -8.03 -13.59
C GLY A 211 -20.10 -9.28 -12.70
N ASN A 212 -21.24 -9.84 -12.31
CA ASN A 212 -21.35 -10.99 -11.39
C ASN A 212 -20.74 -10.72 -10.00
N ILE A 213 -20.74 -9.45 -9.60
CA ILE A 213 -20.47 -8.99 -8.24
C ILE A 213 -21.74 -8.29 -7.78
N GLU A 214 -22.54 -8.97 -6.96
CA GLU A 214 -23.76 -8.40 -6.39
C GLU A 214 -23.49 -7.78 -5.02
N THR A 215 -24.35 -6.86 -4.60
CA THR A 215 -24.23 -6.18 -3.31
C THR A 215 -25.53 -6.32 -2.52
N ARG A 216 -25.41 -6.59 -1.23
CA ARG A 216 -26.48 -6.65 -0.24
C ARG A 216 -26.16 -5.65 0.85
N MET A 217 -26.51 -4.39 0.58
CA MET A 217 -26.30 -3.27 1.49
C MET A 217 -27.27 -3.34 2.68
N GLN A 218 -26.95 -2.63 3.76
CA GLN A 218 -27.74 -2.58 4.99
C GLN A 218 -28.11 -3.98 5.53
N THR A 219 -27.22 -4.95 5.35
CA THR A 219 -27.45 -6.36 5.71
C THR A 219 -26.29 -6.88 6.54
N ARG A 220 -26.49 -7.00 7.85
CA ARG A 220 -25.47 -7.50 8.78
C ARG A 220 -25.61 -9.00 8.98
N VAL A 221 -24.61 -9.76 8.52
CA VAL A 221 -24.51 -11.20 8.80
C VAL A 221 -24.26 -11.43 10.29
N GLY A 222 -24.96 -12.41 10.87
CA GLY A 222 -25.05 -12.64 12.32
C GLY A 222 -26.24 -11.95 13.00
N LYS A 223 -26.90 -11.00 12.32
CA LYS A 223 -28.07 -10.27 12.86
C LYS A 223 -29.28 -10.31 11.93
N ASP A 224 -29.14 -9.81 10.71
CA ASP A 224 -30.22 -9.74 9.71
C ASP A 224 -30.31 -11.05 8.90
N VAL A 225 -29.16 -11.69 8.68
CA VAL A 225 -29.02 -13.00 8.03
C VAL A 225 -28.09 -13.86 8.88
N SER A 226 -28.49 -15.10 9.14
CA SER A 226 -27.66 -16.05 9.91
C SER A 226 -26.50 -16.61 9.10
N VAL A 227 -25.42 -17.01 9.77
CA VAL A 227 -24.25 -17.63 9.12
C VAL A 227 -24.66 -18.90 8.38
N GLU A 228 -25.55 -19.72 8.96
CA GLU A 228 -26.04 -20.96 8.34
C GLU A 228 -26.90 -20.74 7.10
N GLN A 229 -27.49 -19.55 6.93
CA GLN A 229 -28.16 -19.18 5.69
C GLN A 229 -27.14 -18.85 4.60
N VAL A 230 -26.09 -18.12 4.95
CA VAL A 230 -24.99 -17.80 4.03
C VAL A 230 -24.29 -19.08 3.58
N GLU A 231 -23.93 -19.97 4.50
CA GLU A 231 -23.30 -21.27 4.18
C GLU A 231 -24.14 -22.16 3.24
N LYS A 232 -25.47 -22.03 3.26
CA LYS A 232 -26.36 -22.80 2.36
C LYS A 232 -26.48 -22.18 0.98
N GLU A 233 -26.27 -20.88 0.86
CA GLU A 233 -26.46 -20.12 -0.37
C GLU A 233 -25.17 -20.02 -1.21
N PHE A 234 -24.01 -20.06 -0.56
CA PHE A 234 -22.71 -19.80 -1.18
C PHE A 234 -21.76 -20.99 -1.06
N ASP A 235 -20.83 -21.13 -2.02
CA ASP A 235 -19.84 -22.20 -2.01
C ASP A 235 -18.68 -21.94 -1.02
N ALA A 236 -18.44 -20.67 -0.69
CA ALA A 236 -17.45 -20.22 0.29
C ALA A 236 -17.84 -18.87 0.92
N VAL A 237 -17.28 -18.57 2.09
CA VAL A 237 -17.48 -17.30 2.81
C VAL A 237 -16.13 -16.65 3.08
N LEU A 238 -16.01 -15.36 2.76
CA LEU A 238 -14.86 -14.53 3.08
C LEU A 238 -15.25 -13.45 4.11
N TRP A 239 -14.62 -13.48 5.28
CA TRP A 239 -14.79 -12.49 6.33
C TRP A 239 -13.83 -11.31 6.13
N ALA A 240 -14.37 -10.15 5.79
CA ALA A 240 -13.65 -8.91 5.51
C ALA A 240 -14.22 -7.69 6.28
N LEU A 241 -14.73 -7.95 7.50
CA LEU A 241 -15.48 -7.01 8.35
C LEU A 241 -14.68 -5.75 8.74
N GLY A 242 -13.35 -5.88 8.82
CA GLY A 242 -12.45 -4.86 9.35
C GLY A 242 -12.59 -4.65 10.87
N CYS A 243 -11.94 -3.61 11.40
CA CYS A 243 -12.01 -3.25 12.82
C CYS A 243 -12.78 -1.94 13.04
N GLN A 244 -14.10 -2.04 13.16
CA GLN A 244 -15.00 -0.89 13.21
C GLN A 244 -15.37 -0.43 14.63
N SER A 245 -14.98 -1.19 15.67
CA SER A 245 -15.18 -0.81 17.07
C SER A 245 -13.93 -0.12 17.62
N GLY A 246 -14.12 0.86 18.52
CA GLY A 246 -13.02 1.62 19.13
C GLY A 246 -12.88 1.34 20.62
N ARG A 247 -11.66 1.45 21.15
CA ARG A 247 -11.38 1.24 22.57
C ARG A 247 -11.70 2.50 23.38
N GLY A 248 -12.50 2.34 24.44
CA GLY A 248 -12.70 3.37 25.46
C GLY A 248 -11.40 3.71 26.21
N LEU A 249 -11.39 4.86 26.89
CA LEU A 249 -10.22 5.32 27.63
C LEU A 249 -10.08 4.49 28.93
N PRO A 250 -8.96 3.76 29.14
CA PRO A 250 -8.85 2.78 30.22
C PRO A 250 -8.41 3.44 31.55
N VAL A 251 -9.13 4.46 31.98
CA VAL A 251 -8.87 5.21 33.22
C VAL A 251 -10.17 5.47 33.98
N GLU A 252 -10.07 5.83 35.27
CA GLU A 252 -11.23 6.22 36.07
C GLU A 252 -11.99 7.37 35.39
N GLY A 253 -13.32 7.21 35.25
CA GLY A 253 -14.20 8.18 34.58
C GLY A 253 -14.14 8.15 33.04
N GLY A 254 -13.39 7.23 32.43
CA GLY A 254 -13.28 7.09 30.97
C GLY A 254 -14.56 6.63 30.25
N ASP A 255 -15.60 6.27 31.00
CA ASP A 255 -16.94 5.90 30.56
C ASP A 255 -17.93 7.08 30.58
N ALA A 256 -17.46 8.30 30.86
CA ALA A 256 -18.28 9.51 30.79
C ALA A 256 -18.94 9.66 29.39
N PRO A 257 -20.15 10.23 29.31
CA PRO A 257 -20.91 10.28 28.06
C PRO A 257 -20.21 11.03 26.92
N ASN A 258 -19.38 12.03 27.25
CA ASN A 258 -18.56 12.79 26.30
C ASN A 258 -17.12 12.25 26.18
N CYS A 259 -16.87 11.00 26.56
CA CYS A 259 -15.71 10.21 26.17
C CYS A 259 -16.12 9.26 25.04
N VAL A 260 -15.70 9.56 23.81
CA VAL A 260 -16.15 8.85 22.60
C VAL A 260 -15.00 8.15 21.89
N ALA A 261 -15.31 7.12 21.10
CA ALA A 261 -14.32 6.45 20.27
C ALA A 261 -14.01 7.23 18.98
N GLY A 262 -12.74 7.28 18.59
CA GLY A 262 -12.28 7.98 17.38
C GLY A 262 -12.93 7.47 16.09
N VAL A 263 -13.12 6.16 15.96
CA VAL A 263 -13.82 5.58 14.80
C VAL A 263 -15.26 6.06 14.68
N LYS A 264 -15.98 6.20 15.81
CA LYS A 264 -17.36 6.71 15.82
C LYS A 264 -17.42 8.21 15.53
N PHE A 265 -16.42 8.97 16.01
CA PHE A 265 -16.27 10.38 15.68
C PHE A 265 -16.11 10.58 14.17
N LEU A 266 -15.17 9.85 13.55
CA LEU A 266 -14.90 9.94 12.12
C LEU A 266 -16.06 9.42 11.27
N GLU A 267 -16.69 8.32 11.68
CA GLU A 267 -17.89 7.80 11.02
C GLU A 267 -19.02 8.86 11.02
N ALA A 268 -19.30 9.49 12.16
CA ALA A 268 -20.32 10.52 12.26
C ALA A 268 -20.02 11.74 11.39
N PHE A 269 -18.75 12.13 11.28
CA PHE A 269 -18.30 13.17 10.36
C PHE A 269 -18.50 12.76 8.90
N ASN A 270 -18.01 11.59 8.52
CA ASN A 270 -18.03 11.10 7.14
C ASN A 270 -19.44 10.82 6.62
N THR A 271 -20.37 10.40 7.48
CA THR A 271 -21.79 10.26 7.13
C THR A 271 -22.56 11.60 7.17
N GLY A 272 -21.87 12.72 7.40
CA GLY A 272 -22.47 14.05 7.45
C GLY A 272 -23.37 14.33 8.67
N ARG A 273 -23.38 13.45 9.68
CA ARG A 273 -24.16 13.64 10.91
C ARG A 273 -23.53 14.71 11.80
N LEU A 274 -22.20 14.70 11.89
CA LEU A 274 -21.43 15.63 12.73
C LEU A 274 -21.02 16.88 11.95
N GLN A 275 -21.74 17.98 12.18
CA GLN A 275 -21.46 19.28 11.55
C GLN A 275 -20.66 20.25 12.43
N VAL A 276 -20.55 20.04 13.74
CA VAL A 276 -19.80 20.90 14.67
C VAL A 276 -19.26 20.01 15.78
N THR A 277 -18.22 20.46 16.47
CA THR A 277 -17.63 19.80 17.63
C THR A 277 -17.82 20.65 18.90
N ALA A 278 -17.23 20.19 20.01
CA ALA A 278 -17.21 20.90 21.27
C ALA A 278 -16.15 22.01 21.29
N ASP A 279 -16.25 22.91 22.27
CA ASP A 279 -15.35 24.07 22.41
C ASP A 279 -13.90 23.65 22.61
N ARG A 280 -13.66 22.69 23.52
CA ARG A 280 -12.33 22.12 23.80
C ARG A 280 -12.35 20.61 23.60
N VAL A 281 -11.58 20.14 22.63
CA VAL A 281 -11.48 18.73 22.25
C VAL A 281 -10.10 18.19 22.62
N VAL A 282 -10.07 17.08 23.35
CA VAL A 282 -8.83 16.34 23.63
C VAL A 282 -8.89 14.97 22.96
N CYS A 283 -7.94 14.69 22.07
CA CYS A 283 -7.79 13.40 21.43
C CYS A 283 -6.60 12.65 22.04
N VAL A 284 -6.81 11.39 22.44
CA VAL A 284 -5.76 10.53 22.99
C VAL A 284 -5.36 9.49 21.93
N GLY A 285 -4.12 9.57 21.42
CA GLY A 285 -3.60 8.66 20.40
C GLY A 285 -2.34 9.20 19.71
N GLY A 286 -1.67 8.35 18.93
CA GLY A 286 -0.44 8.70 18.20
C GLY A 286 -0.33 8.13 16.78
N GLY A 287 -1.44 7.60 16.24
CA GLY A 287 -1.52 7.07 14.87
C GLY A 287 -2.41 7.93 13.96
N ASP A 288 -2.55 7.55 12.69
CA ASP A 288 -3.25 8.35 11.68
C ASP A 288 -4.71 8.66 12.08
N THR A 289 -5.42 7.71 12.70
CA THR A 289 -6.78 7.95 13.22
C THR A 289 -6.83 9.14 14.18
N SER A 290 -5.82 9.30 15.04
CA SER A 290 -5.79 10.40 16.00
C SER A 290 -5.53 11.74 15.33
N ILE A 291 -4.72 11.75 14.25
CA ILE A 291 -4.46 12.93 13.42
C ILE A 291 -5.71 13.34 12.64
N ASP A 292 -6.41 12.38 12.03
CA ASP A 292 -7.67 12.64 11.34
C ASP A 292 -8.72 13.22 12.29
N VAL A 293 -8.87 12.67 13.49
CA VAL A 293 -9.80 13.18 14.51
C VAL A 293 -9.50 14.64 14.84
N VAL A 294 -8.25 15.01 15.12
CA VAL A 294 -7.92 16.39 15.51
C VAL A 294 -8.01 17.36 14.35
N SER A 295 -7.59 16.97 13.14
CA SER A 295 -7.76 17.79 11.93
C SER A 295 -9.25 18.00 11.62
N VAL A 296 -10.07 16.96 11.70
CA VAL A 296 -11.53 17.07 11.49
C VAL A 296 -12.16 17.95 12.56
N ALA A 297 -11.85 17.74 13.85
CA ALA A 297 -12.37 18.57 14.94
C ALA A 297 -12.01 20.05 14.72
N ARG A 298 -10.78 20.33 14.29
CA ARG A 298 -10.31 21.69 14.03
C ARG A 298 -11.03 22.35 12.84
N ARG A 299 -11.28 21.58 11.77
CA ARG A 299 -12.03 22.01 10.58
C ARG A 299 -13.53 22.17 10.82
N LEU A 300 -14.13 21.32 11.66
CA LEU A 300 -15.53 21.43 12.06
C LEU A 300 -15.79 22.65 12.94
N GLY A 301 -14.90 22.93 13.89
CA GLY A 301 -15.09 24.02 14.85
C GLY A 301 -16.33 23.85 15.73
N ARG A 302 -16.71 24.90 16.45
CA ARG A 302 -17.82 24.93 17.41
C ARG A 302 -18.87 25.98 17.04
N ILE A 303 -19.98 26.05 17.78
CA ILE A 303 -20.92 27.17 17.72
C ILE A 303 -21.18 27.70 19.13
N GLU A 304 -21.45 29.00 19.29
CA GLU A 304 -21.62 29.62 20.62
C GLU A 304 -22.74 28.99 21.46
N LYS A 305 -23.82 28.53 20.82
CA LYS A 305 -25.00 27.97 21.48
C LYS A 305 -25.45 26.70 20.78
N LEU A 306 -24.97 25.57 21.30
CA LEU A 306 -25.46 24.26 20.92
C LEU A 306 -26.51 23.77 21.93
N ASN A 307 -27.61 23.21 21.46
CA ASN A 307 -28.58 22.56 22.35
C ASN A 307 -27.92 21.34 23.00
N LYS A 308 -28.19 21.09 24.29
CA LYS A 308 -27.65 19.93 25.01
C LYS A 308 -28.08 18.60 24.38
N GLU A 309 -29.28 18.55 23.79
CA GLU A 309 -29.77 17.36 23.08
C GLU A 309 -28.97 17.08 21.81
N GLU A 310 -28.40 18.12 21.21
CA GLU A 310 -27.57 18.09 20.00
C GLU A 310 -26.07 18.14 20.34
N ALA A 311 -25.67 17.77 21.55
CA ALA A 311 -24.26 17.75 21.89
C ALA A 311 -23.48 16.74 21.02
N PRO A 312 -22.19 16.97 20.69
CA PRO A 312 -21.45 16.17 19.73
C PRO A 312 -21.44 14.67 20.06
N GLU A 313 -21.33 14.29 21.33
CA GLU A 313 -21.37 12.88 21.75
C GLU A 313 -22.71 12.18 21.46
N HIS A 314 -23.84 12.90 21.46
CA HIS A 314 -25.12 12.32 21.05
C HIS A 314 -25.20 12.09 19.55
N VAL A 315 -24.61 13.00 18.76
CA VAL A 315 -24.48 12.84 17.30
C VAL A 315 -23.56 11.68 16.96
N ILE A 316 -22.43 11.59 17.64
CA ILE A 316 -21.44 10.52 17.48
C ILE A 316 -22.06 9.16 17.86
N GLY A 317 -22.84 9.13 18.94
CA GLY A 317 -23.63 7.97 19.35
C GLY A 317 -24.79 7.61 18.41
N GLY A 318 -25.09 8.43 17.41
CA GLY A 318 -26.11 8.16 16.39
C GLY A 318 -27.55 8.47 16.83
N TYR A 319 -27.75 9.17 17.95
CA TYR A 319 -29.09 9.50 18.46
C TYR A 319 -29.74 10.69 17.75
N VAL A 320 -28.91 11.59 17.20
CA VAL A 320 -29.31 12.82 16.51
C VAL A 320 -28.30 13.16 15.42
N ALA A 321 -28.65 14.06 14.50
CA ALA A 321 -27.75 14.61 13.50
C ALA A 321 -27.79 16.14 13.58
N HIS A 322 -26.65 16.80 13.42
CA HIS A 322 -26.60 18.26 13.38
C HIS A 322 -27.23 18.81 12.09
N ASP A 323 -27.84 19.98 12.19
CA ASP A 323 -28.28 20.74 11.02
C ASP A 323 -27.06 21.20 10.21
N ALA A 324 -27.07 20.97 8.89
CA ALA A 324 -26.04 21.45 7.98
C ALA A 324 -25.90 22.98 7.99
N ALA A 325 -26.96 23.72 8.36
CA ALA A 325 -26.94 25.17 8.50
C ALA A 325 -25.93 25.66 9.56
N TYR A 326 -25.57 24.82 10.54
CA TYR A 326 -24.56 25.17 11.54
C TYR A 326 -23.20 25.51 10.93
N ALA A 327 -22.92 24.98 9.73
CA ALA A 327 -21.67 25.27 9.01
C ALA A 327 -21.40 26.77 8.83
N ALA A 328 -22.45 27.58 8.66
CA ALA A 328 -22.32 29.01 8.43
C ALA A 328 -22.02 29.82 9.71
N SER A 329 -22.18 29.23 10.89
CA SER A 329 -22.02 29.91 12.18
C SER A 329 -20.88 29.34 13.02
N ARG A 330 -20.03 28.50 12.40
CA ARG A 330 -18.89 27.88 13.07
C ARG A 330 -17.89 28.93 13.54
N GLU A 331 -17.24 28.64 14.66
CA GLU A 331 -16.06 29.31 15.18
C GLU A 331 -14.95 28.27 15.44
N GLY A 332 -13.71 28.72 15.61
CA GLY A 332 -12.59 27.82 15.91
C GLY A 332 -12.79 27.08 17.26
N ALA A 333 -12.54 25.78 17.26
CA ALA A 333 -12.44 24.97 18.48
C ALA A 333 -10.97 24.87 18.93
N GLU A 334 -10.75 24.75 20.25
CA GLU A 334 -9.45 24.42 20.82
C GLU A 334 -9.24 22.91 20.77
N VAL A 335 -8.23 22.45 20.04
CA VAL A 335 -8.00 21.02 19.83
C VAL A 335 -6.60 20.63 20.30
N THR A 336 -6.54 19.65 21.21
CA THR A 336 -5.30 19.09 21.74
C THR A 336 -5.19 17.60 21.40
N LEU A 337 -4.09 17.20 20.78
CA LEU A 337 -3.66 15.81 20.66
C LEU A 337 -2.71 15.44 21.79
N THR A 338 -2.91 14.28 22.41
CA THR A 338 -1.97 13.72 23.39
C THR A 338 -1.44 12.38 22.94
N SER A 339 -0.12 12.19 22.99
CA SER A 339 0.56 10.95 22.62
C SER A 339 1.45 10.43 23.75
N LEU A 340 1.51 9.10 23.90
CA LEU A 340 2.43 8.40 24.81
C LEU A 340 3.89 8.57 24.38
N PHE A 341 4.12 8.58 23.07
CA PHE A 341 5.46 8.65 22.48
C PHE A 341 5.81 10.08 22.08
N PRO A 342 7.09 10.47 22.10
CA PRO A 342 7.57 11.71 21.50
C PRO A 342 7.10 11.87 20.06
N LYS A 343 6.95 13.10 19.59
CA LYS A 343 6.47 13.42 18.23
C LYS A 343 7.24 12.68 17.13
N ALA A 344 8.56 12.55 17.30
CA ALA A 344 9.44 11.87 16.36
C ALA A 344 9.26 10.34 16.32
N GLU A 345 8.57 9.77 17.30
CA GLU A 345 8.29 8.33 17.45
C GLU A 345 6.80 8.01 17.28
N MET A 346 5.99 8.99 16.88
CA MET A 346 4.58 8.77 16.56
C MET A 346 4.46 7.82 15.36
N THR A 347 3.45 6.95 15.40
CA THR A 347 3.16 6.03 14.30
C THR A 347 2.44 6.68 13.12
N ALA A 348 1.92 7.90 13.31
CA ALA A 348 1.27 8.67 12.26
C ALA A 348 2.30 9.18 11.22
N ALA A 349 1.87 9.35 9.98
CA ALA A 349 2.75 9.86 8.94
C ALA A 349 3.24 11.30 9.27
N GLU A 350 4.56 11.54 9.17
CA GLU A 350 5.20 12.77 9.64
C GLU A 350 4.60 14.05 9.00
N HIS A 351 4.31 14.00 7.70
CA HIS A 351 3.71 15.12 6.98
C HIS A 351 2.30 15.46 7.49
N GLU A 352 1.52 14.47 7.94
CA GLU A 352 0.18 14.69 8.50
C GLU A 352 0.23 15.28 9.91
N VAL A 353 1.23 14.90 10.70
CA VAL A 353 1.52 15.55 11.99
C VAL A 353 1.83 17.02 11.77
N HIS A 354 2.65 17.35 10.77
CA HIS A 354 2.98 18.75 10.42
C HIS A 354 1.76 19.52 9.92
N ASP A 355 0.90 18.90 9.12
CA ASP A 355 -0.37 19.51 8.69
C ASP A 355 -1.28 19.85 9.88
N ALA A 356 -1.48 18.92 10.82
CA ALA A 356 -2.31 19.16 12.00
C ALA A 356 -1.77 20.34 12.83
N GLN A 357 -0.44 20.45 12.99
CA GLN A 357 0.19 21.59 13.65
C GLN A 357 -0.05 22.90 12.89
N ARG A 358 0.09 22.89 11.55
CA ARG A 358 -0.18 24.06 10.69
C ARG A 358 -1.63 24.52 10.77
N GLU A 359 -2.56 23.59 10.92
CA GLU A 359 -4.00 23.81 11.13
C GLU A 359 -4.33 24.38 12.54
N GLY A 360 -3.34 24.42 13.44
CA GLY A 360 -3.47 24.99 14.79
C GLY A 360 -3.81 23.99 15.89
N VAL A 361 -3.60 22.69 15.66
CA VAL A 361 -3.72 21.66 16.71
C VAL A 361 -2.54 21.75 17.68
N THR A 362 -2.84 21.74 18.98
CA THR A 362 -1.81 21.62 20.03
C THR A 362 -1.43 20.15 20.21
N ILE A 363 -0.15 19.80 20.14
CA ILE A 363 0.32 18.43 20.38
C ILE A 363 1.10 18.40 21.71
N LYS A 364 0.71 17.48 22.60
CA LYS A 364 1.42 17.15 23.83
C LYS A 364 1.87 15.69 23.75
N ASP A 365 3.16 15.47 23.60
CA ASP A 365 3.78 14.15 23.48
C ASP A 365 4.46 13.73 24.78
N GLY A 366 4.80 12.43 24.92
CA GLY A 366 5.41 11.90 26.13
C GLY A 366 4.51 11.97 27.37
N VAL A 367 3.19 11.96 27.19
CA VAL A 367 2.20 12.08 28.27
C VAL A 367 1.16 10.98 28.21
N MET A 368 0.62 10.60 29.37
CA MET A 368 -0.42 9.57 29.48
C MET A 368 -1.60 10.05 30.34
N PRO A 369 -2.83 9.57 30.04
CA PRO A 369 -4.00 9.84 30.85
C PRO A 369 -3.93 9.11 32.20
N ILE A 370 -4.36 9.79 33.27
CA ILE A 370 -4.42 9.26 34.64
C ILE A 370 -5.87 9.03 35.06
N LYS A 371 -6.74 10.02 34.84
CA LYS A 371 -8.18 9.94 35.11
C LYS A 371 -8.94 11.06 34.41
N VAL A 372 -10.22 10.85 34.17
CA VAL A 372 -11.15 11.88 33.70
C VAL A 372 -11.72 12.63 34.92
N ILE A 373 -11.74 13.96 34.86
CA ILE A 373 -12.34 14.81 35.87
C ILE A 373 -13.80 15.09 35.48
N LEU A 374 -14.72 14.59 36.29
CA LEU A 374 -16.16 14.71 36.05
C LEU A 374 -16.75 15.95 36.71
N GLY A 375 -17.67 16.61 36.02
CA GLY A 375 -18.55 17.63 36.59
C GLY A 375 -19.75 17.03 37.32
N ASP A 376 -20.58 17.89 37.92
CA ASP A 376 -21.78 17.49 38.68
C ASP A 376 -22.83 16.75 37.85
N ASP A 377 -22.81 16.92 36.52
CA ASP A 377 -23.69 16.25 35.56
C ASP A 377 -23.11 14.93 35.01
N GLY A 378 -21.96 14.50 35.53
CA GLY A 378 -21.28 13.26 35.13
C GLY A 378 -20.49 13.38 33.82
N ARG A 379 -20.39 14.56 33.20
CA ARG A 379 -19.59 14.79 32.00
C ARG A 379 -18.13 15.05 32.33
N ALA A 380 -17.23 14.68 31.44
CA ALA A 380 -15.83 15.11 31.48
C ALA A 380 -15.74 16.64 31.35
N THR A 381 -14.96 17.26 32.23
CA THR A 381 -14.64 18.70 32.25
C THR A 381 -13.14 18.96 32.12
N ALA A 382 -12.32 17.95 32.43
CA ALA A 382 -10.89 17.95 32.18
C ALA A 382 -10.37 16.50 32.09
N LEU A 383 -9.23 16.32 31.43
CA LEU A 383 -8.46 15.08 31.45
C LEU A 383 -7.18 15.30 32.24
N ARG A 384 -7.00 14.56 33.34
CA ARG A 384 -5.76 14.57 34.11
C ARG A 384 -4.71 13.73 33.39
N MET A 385 -3.58 14.34 33.09
CA MET A 385 -2.44 13.76 32.41
C MET A 385 -1.21 13.79 33.33
N ALA A 386 -0.22 12.96 33.01
CA ALA A 386 1.12 13.06 33.56
C ALA A 386 2.15 12.80 32.45
N THR A 387 3.39 13.27 32.63
CA THR A 387 4.51 12.78 31.82
C THR A 387 4.65 11.27 32.04
N CYS A 388 4.97 10.53 30.98
CA CYS A 388 5.19 9.09 31.07
C CYS A 388 6.55 8.67 30.53
N GLU A 389 7.09 7.63 31.15
CA GLU A 389 8.28 6.92 30.68
C GLU A 389 7.93 5.48 30.34
N MET A 390 8.65 4.89 29.38
CA MET A 390 8.47 3.49 29.03
C MET A 390 9.29 2.61 29.98
N VAL A 391 8.61 1.91 30.88
CA VAL A 391 9.20 0.92 31.78
C VAL A 391 8.69 -0.45 31.37
N ASP A 392 9.58 -1.39 31.02
CA ASP A 392 9.24 -2.73 30.54
C ASP A 392 8.23 -2.73 29.37
N ASN A 393 8.42 -1.83 28.40
CA ASN A 393 7.51 -1.60 27.27
C ASN A 393 6.08 -1.20 27.68
N ARG A 394 5.90 -0.62 28.87
CA ARG A 394 4.63 -0.07 29.33
C ARG A 394 4.78 1.40 29.73
N PRO A 395 3.84 2.27 29.33
CA PRO A 395 3.86 3.65 29.78
C PRO A 395 3.58 3.68 31.29
N THR A 396 4.47 4.33 32.03
CA THR A 396 4.38 4.51 33.49
C THR A 396 4.42 6.00 33.80
N PRO A 397 3.51 6.51 34.63
CA PRO A 397 3.46 7.94 34.92
C PRO A 397 4.61 8.36 35.83
N VAL A 398 5.16 9.55 35.58
CA VAL A 398 6.16 10.19 36.44
C VAL A 398 5.44 10.98 37.52
N GLU A 399 5.56 10.55 38.77
CA GLU A 399 4.92 11.21 39.92
C GLU A 399 5.34 12.69 40.04
N GLY A 400 4.38 13.56 40.34
CA GLY A 400 4.61 15.00 40.52
C GLY A 400 4.61 15.81 39.21
N THR A 401 4.35 15.16 38.06
CA THR A 401 4.19 15.81 36.75
C THR A 401 2.74 15.95 36.32
N GLU A 402 1.79 15.72 37.23
CA GLU A 402 0.36 15.72 36.91
C GLU A 402 -0.14 17.12 36.56
N PHE A 403 -0.94 17.21 35.49
CA PHE A 403 -1.62 18.43 35.08
C PHE A 403 -2.98 18.10 34.48
N ASP A 404 -3.90 19.07 34.51
CA ASP A 404 -5.24 18.93 33.94
C ASP A 404 -5.32 19.67 32.62
N ILE A 405 -5.88 19.02 31.59
CA ILE A 405 -6.26 19.65 30.33
C ILE A 405 -7.77 19.82 30.35
N GLU A 406 -8.26 21.06 30.41
CA GLU A 406 -9.71 21.31 30.39
C GLU A 406 -10.29 20.92 29.03
N CYS A 407 -11.44 20.23 29.04
CA CYS A 407 -12.04 19.67 27.83
C CYS A 407 -13.55 19.49 27.98
N ASP A 408 -14.25 19.61 26.86
CA ASP A 408 -15.70 19.41 26.77
C ASP A 408 -16.06 18.14 25.97
N LEU A 409 -15.07 17.58 25.24
CA LEU A 409 -15.13 16.30 24.54
C LEU A 409 -13.76 15.61 24.60
N ILE A 410 -13.76 14.32 24.96
CA ILE A 410 -12.57 13.46 24.89
C ILE A 410 -12.79 12.41 23.80
N VAL A 411 -11.83 12.28 22.90
CA VAL A 411 -11.86 11.28 21.83
C VAL A 411 -10.73 10.27 22.02
N SER A 412 -11.08 9.01 22.21
CA SER A 412 -10.13 7.91 22.35
C SER A 412 -9.79 7.30 20.99
N ALA A 413 -8.53 7.44 20.56
CA ALA A 413 -7.98 6.88 19.33
C ALA A 413 -6.80 5.93 19.61
N ILE A 414 -6.94 5.09 20.63
CA ILE A 414 -5.87 4.20 21.16
C ILE A 414 -5.96 2.75 20.67
N GLY A 415 -6.80 2.48 19.68
CA GLY A 415 -6.93 1.16 19.07
C GLY A 415 -8.35 0.82 18.66
N GLN A 416 -8.44 -0.17 17.78
CA GLN A 416 -9.68 -0.64 17.16
C GLN A 416 -9.83 -2.16 17.36
N GLY A 417 -11.05 -2.67 17.17
CA GLY A 417 -11.37 -4.10 17.18
C GLY A 417 -12.52 -4.41 16.23
N GLY A 418 -12.77 -5.70 16.00
CA GLY A 418 -13.95 -6.16 15.27
C GLY A 418 -15.22 -5.90 16.07
N ASP A 419 -16.34 -5.80 15.36
CA ASP A 419 -17.66 -5.97 15.95
C ASP A 419 -18.16 -7.37 15.58
N LEU A 420 -18.12 -8.29 16.55
CA LEU A 420 -18.44 -9.70 16.38
C LEU A 420 -19.77 -10.09 17.07
N GLU A 421 -20.63 -9.12 17.40
CA GLU A 421 -21.98 -9.43 17.91
C GLU A 421 -22.74 -10.31 16.89
N GLY A 422 -23.25 -11.46 17.33
CA GLY A 422 -23.89 -12.46 16.45
C GLY A 422 -22.92 -13.33 15.64
N LEU A 423 -21.61 -13.17 15.84
CA LEU A 423 -20.52 -13.94 15.24
C LEU A 423 -19.55 -14.44 16.31
N GLU A 424 -20.04 -14.67 17.54
CA GLU A 424 -19.21 -14.99 18.71
C GLU A 424 -18.36 -16.25 18.51
N GLU A 425 -18.79 -17.17 17.65
CA GLU A 425 -18.04 -18.40 17.33
C GLU A 425 -16.73 -18.15 16.55
N PHE A 426 -16.58 -16.97 15.95
CA PHE A 426 -15.38 -16.56 15.21
C PHE A 426 -14.40 -15.75 16.07
N ASP A 427 -14.81 -15.30 17.26
CA ASP A 427 -13.95 -14.50 18.14
C ASP A 427 -12.84 -15.36 18.77
N ASN A 428 -11.60 -14.97 18.54
CA ASN A 428 -10.42 -15.56 19.18
C ASN A 428 -10.18 -15.07 20.63
N GLY A 429 -11.15 -14.38 21.22
CA GLY A 429 -11.09 -13.78 22.56
C GLY A 429 -10.44 -12.41 22.60
N ARG A 430 -10.13 -11.82 21.43
CA ARG A 430 -9.56 -10.47 21.29
C ARG A 430 -10.43 -9.55 20.44
N GLY A 431 -11.63 -9.99 20.05
CA GLY A 431 -12.49 -9.29 19.09
C GLY A 431 -11.92 -9.35 17.67
N LEU A 432 -11.28 -10.46 17.31
CA LEU A 432 -10.60 -10.70 16.02
C LEU A 432 -10.84 -12.15 15.57
N ILE A 433 -10.63 -12.42 14.29
CA ILE A 433 -10.76 -13.76 13.70
C ILE A 433 -9.37 -14.33 13.40
N ASP A 434 -9.12 -15.59 13.78
CA ASP A 434 -7.86 -16.26 13.46
C ASP A 434 -7.79 -16.68 11.99
N ALA A 435 -6.59 -16.60 11.43
CA ALA A 435 -6.29 -16.99 10.05
C ALA A 435 -5.07 -17.92 10.03
N ASP A 436 -5.08 -18.93 9.17
CA ASP A 436 -3.88 -19.67 8.84
C ASP A 436 -3.00 -18.92 7.81
N LYS A 437 -1.90 -19.54 7.36
CA LYS A 437 -0.98 -18.95 6.38
C LYS A 437 -1.57 -18.76 4.98
N PHE A 438 -2.75 -19.31 4.72
CA PHE A 438 -3.51 -19.20 3.47
C PHE A 438 -4.81 -18.42 3.68
N TYR A 439 -4.93 -17.70 4.80
CA TYR A 439 -6.12 -16.91 5.12
C TYR A 439 -7.40 -17.74 5.25
N ALA A 440 -7.29 -19.05 5.48
CA ALA A 440 -8.41 -19.89 5.85
C ALA A 440 -8.71 -19.75 7.35
N VAL A 441 -9.99 -19.78 7.73
CA VAL A 441 -10.39 -19.77 9.13
C VAL A 441 -10.14 -21.17 9.72
N PRO A 442 -9.32 -21.30 10.79
CA PRO A 442 -8.99 -22.61 11.34
C PRO A 442 -10.22 -23.40 11.78
N ASN A 443 -10.28 -24.68 11.41
CA ASN A 443 -11.37 -25.60 11.74
C ASN A 443 -12.76 -25.21 11.18
N ARG A 444 -12.81 -24.37 10.13
CA ARG A 444 -14.04 -23.99 9.41
C ARG A 444 -13.82 -24.11 7.91
N GLU A 445 -14.14 -25.29 7.36
CA GLU A 445 -14.03 -25.56 5.93
C GLU A 445 -14.91 -24.61 5.11
N GLY A 446 -14.36 -24.07 4.02
CA GLY A 446 -15.06 -23.10 3.16
C GLY A 446 -15.11 -21.67 3.70
N HIS A 447 -14.52 -21.39 4.88
CA HIS A 447 -14.41 -20.03 5.42
C HIS A 447 -12.98 -19.49 5.31
N PHE A 448 -12.89 -18.26 4.83
CA PHE A 448 -11.65 -17.51 4.66
C PHE A 448 -11.80 -16.15 5.33
N VAL A 449 -10.69 -15.48 5.62
CA VAL A 449 -10.69 -14.20 6.34
C VAL A 449 -9.55 -13.32 5.85
N CYS A 450 -9.78 -12.02 5.67
CA CYS A 450 -8.74 -11.07 5.29
C CYS A 450 -8.98 -9.67 5.87
N GLY A 451 -7.94 -8.84 5.85
CA GLY A 451 -7.98 -7.46 6.32
C GLY A 451 -7.88 -7.33 7.84
N ASP A 452 -8.27 -6.16 8.33
CA ASP A 452 -8.02 -5.74 9.72
C ASP A 452 -8.68 -6.62 10.77
N ILE A 453 -9.71 -7.39 10.41
CA ILE A 453 -10.38 -8.31 11.34
C ILE A 453 -9.47 -9.42 11.86
N ILE A 454 -8.36 -9.71 11.18
CA ILE A 454 -7.30 -10.61 11.66
C ILE A 454 -6.40 -9.87 12.65
N ARG A 455 -5.96 -8.68 12.24
CA ARG A 455 -5.11 -7.77 12.99
C ARG A 455 -5.14 -6.41 12.31
N PRO A 456 -5.50 -5.31 12.99
CA PRO A 456 -5.44 -3.97 12.42
C PRO A 456 -4.08 -3.67 11.80
N HIS A 457 -4.06 -3.23 10.54
CA HIS A 457 -2.85 -2.90 9.81
C HIS A 457 -3.11 -1.79 8.79
N LEU A 458 -2.19 -1.64 7.83
CA LEU A 458 -2.32 -0.73 6.71
C LEU A 458 -3.34 -1.24 5.68
N LEU A 459 -4.02 -0.30 5.01
CA LEU A 459 -4.94 -0.59 3.90
C LEU A 459 -4.29 -1.46 2.80
N THR A 460 -3.04 -1.16 2.43
CA THR A 460 -2.27 -1.96 1.44
C THR A 460 -2.10 -3.41 1.87
N THR A 461 -1.96 -3.67 3.17
CA THR A 461 -1.88 -5.03 3.70
C THR A 461 -3.22 -5.73 3.55
N ALA A 462 -4.32 -5.07 3.87
CA ALA A 462 -5.66 -5.64 3.70
C ALA A 462 -5.94 -6.02 2.22
N ILE A 463 -5.48 -5.19 1.27
CA ILE A 463 -5.57 -5.46 -0.18
C ILE A 463 -4.71 -6.67 -0.57
N GLY A 464 -3.45 -6.76 -0.11
CA GLY A 464 -2.59 -7.91 -0.39
C GLY A 464 -3.13 -9.22 0.19
N GLN A 465 -3.64 -9.18 1.41
CA GLN A 465 -4.31 -10.33 2.04
C GLN A 465 -5.52 -10.81 1.25
N ALA A 466 -6.30 -9.88 0.69
CA ALA A 466 -7.45 -10.21 -0.13
C ALA A 466 -7.07 -10.97 -1.41
N SER A 467 -5.94 -10.63 -2.04
CA SER A 467 -5.42 -11.37 -3.20
C SER A 467 -5.07 -12.82 -2.83
N ILE A 468 -4.34 -13.02 -1.74
CA ILE A 468 -3.95 -14.35 -1.25
C ILE A 468 -5.18 -15.17 -0.84
N ALA A 469 -6.17 -14.55 -0.19
CA ALA A 469 -7.41 -15.20 0.18
C ALA A 469 -8.22 -15.61 -1.05
N ALA A 470 -8.30 -14.76 -2.08
CA ALA A 470 -8.97 -15.08 -3.35
C ALA A 470 -8.30 -16.27 -4.05
N GLU A 471 -6.97 -16.31 -4.13
CA GLU A 471 -6.25 -17.48 -4.67
C GLU A 471 -6.55 -18.75 -3.86
N SER A 472 -6.58 -18.64 -2.53
CA SER A 472 -6.86 -19.79 -1.65
C SER A 472 -8.28 -20.33 -1.81
N ILE A 473 -9.25 -19.44 -2.08
CA ILE A 473 -10.62 -19.79 -2.45
C ILE A 473 -10.66 -20.50 -3.81
N ASP A 474 -9.93 -20.00 -4.82
CA ASP A 474 -9.84 -20.66 -6.14
C ASP A 474 -9.23 -22.08 -6.02
N TYR A 475 -8.16 -22.25 -5.24
CA TYR A 475 -7.59 -23.58 -4.96
C TYR A 475 -8.61 -24.52 -4.31
N TYR A 476 -9.39 -24.01 -3.36
CA TYR A 476 -10.46 -24.76 -2.69
C TYR A 476 -11.57 -25.18 -3.66
N PHE A 477 -11.99 -24.30 -4.56
CA PHE A 477 -13.02 -24.62 -5.56
C PHE A 477 -12.57 -25.63 -6.61
N ASN A 478 -11.29 -25.63 -6.97
CA ASN A 478 -10.73 -26.54 -7.96
C ASN A 478 -10.27 -27.89 -7.35
N ASP A 479 -10.40 -28.09 -6.04
CA ASP A 479 -9.89 -29.26 -5.30
C ASP A 479 -8.39 -29.51 -5.62
N THR A 480 -7.63 -28.43 -5.60
CA THR A 480 -6.20 -28.42 -5.95
C THR A 480 -5.34 -28.19 -4.71
N GLU A 481 -4.21 -28.90 -4.62
CA GLU A 481 -3.28 -28.72 -3.52
C GLU A 481 -2.70 -27.31 -3.53
N ILE A 482 -2.86 -26.59 -2.41
CA ILE A 482 -2.35 -25.24 -2.28
C ILE A 482 -0.82 -25.28 -2.37
N ARG A 483 -0.29 -24.66 -3.42
CA ARG A 483 1.15 -24.62 -3.67
C ARG A 483 1.85 -23.82 -2.58
N LYS A 484 3.10 -24.19 -2.30
CA LYS A 484 3.96 -23.38 -1.43
C LYS A 484 4.17 -22.02 -2.09
N ARG A 485 3.74 -20.95 -1.40
CA ARG A 485 3.96 -19.57 -1.85
C ARG A 485 5.46 -19.27 -1.98
N PRO A 486 5.86 -18.43 -2.94
CA PRO A 486 7.27 -18.05 -3.13
C PRO A 486 7.83 -17.32 -1.91
N LYS A 487 9.16 -17.23 -1.82
CA LYS A 487 9.82 -16.51 -0.72
C LYS A 487 9.60 -15.01 -0.83
N VAL A 488 9.55 -14.52 -2.06
CA VAL A 488 9.18 -13.14 -2.41
C VAL A 488 7.85 -13.20 -3.14
N ASP A 489 6.80 -12.92 -2.40
CA ASP A 489 5.41 -13.16 -2.81
C ASP A 489 4.74 -11.85 -3.22
N VAL A 490 5.09 -11.41 -4.43
CA VAL A 490 4.63 -10.19 -5.05
C VAL A 490 4.38 -10.48 -6.54
N HIS A 491 3.74 -9.56 -7.24
CA HIS A 491 3.61 -9.61 -8.69
C HIS A 491 4.99 -9.41 -9.33
N HIS A 492 5.36 -10.36 -10.18
CA HIS A 492 6.65 -10.39 -10.87
C HIS A 492 6.44 -10.18 -12.36
N PHE A 493 7.50 -9.69 -13.01
CA PHE A 493 7.55 -9.66 -14.47
C PHE A 493 7.75 -11.08 -14.99
N ASP A 494 6.92 -11.51 -15.93
CA ASP A 494 7.07 -12.79 -16.63
C ASP A 494 7.54 -12.53 -18.07
N LEU A 495 8.74 -13.05 -18.40
CA LEU A 495 9.31 -12.89 -19.73
C LEU A 495 8.52 -13.66 -20.80
N LEU A 496 7.98 -14.83 -20.49
CA LEU A 496 7.22 -15.64 -21.45
C LEU A 496 5.90 -14.96 -21.80
N GLU A 497 5.18 -14.43 -20.80
CA GLU A 497 3.98 -13.62 -21.05
C GLU A 497 4.32 -12.38 -21.88
N LYS A 498 5.44 -11.71 -21.59
CA LYS A 498 5.87 -10.54 -22.36
C LYS A 498 6.24 -10.89 -23.80
N LEU A 499 6.92 -12.01 -24.02
CA LEU A 499 7.26 -12.50 -25.36
C LEU A 499 6.00 -12.84 -26.14
N GLN A 500 5.01 -13.47 -25.51
CA GLN A 500 3.70 -13.72 -26.12
C GLN A 500 3.00 -12.41 -26.49
N GLU A 501 2.96 -11.43 -25.59
CA GLU A 501 2.37 -10.11 -25.84
C GLU A 501 3.02 -9.41 -27.05
N SER A 502 4.34 -9.57 -27.22
CA SER A 502 5.11 -9.00 -28.33
C SER A 502 5.13 -9.86 -29.61
N GLY A 503 4.47 -11.03 -29.64
CA GLY A 503 4.50 -11.94 -30.79
C GLY A 503 5.87 -12.60 -31.03
N LEU A 504 6.65 -12.76 -29.97
CA LEU A 504 8.02 -13.32 -29.93
C LEU A 504 8.10 -14.61 -29.11
N GLU A 505 6.97 -15.30 -28.93
CA GLU A 505 6.89 -16.54 -28.17
C GLU A 505 7.83 -17.62 -28.74
N PRO A 506 8.50 -18.40 -27.87
CA PRO A 506 9.29 -19.55 -28.34
C PRO A 506 8.43 -20.54 -29.12
N LYS A 507 9.03 -21.22 -30.11
CA LYS A 507 8.36 -22.29 -30.85
C LYS A 507 8.00 -23.45 -29.93
N GLU A 508 7.02 -24.25 -30.34
CA GLU A 508 6.71 -25.49 -29.61
C GLU A 508 7.95 -26.41 -29.56
N TYR A 509 8.18 -27.00 -28.39
CA TYR A 509 9.21 -28.02 -28.22
C TYR A 509 8.80 -29.31 -28.92
N GLU A 510 9.61 -29.79 -29.85
CA GLU A 510 9.45 -31.11 -30.45
C GLU A 510 10.22 -32.15 -29.60
N PRO A 511 9.60 -33.27 -29.17
CA PRO A 511 10.32 -34.30 -28.43
C PRO A 511 11.47 -34.92 -29.24
N GLY A 512 12.69 -34.88 -28.70
CA GLY A 512 13.88 -35.42 -29.38
C GLY A 512 15.18 -35.25 -28.60
N GLU A 513 16.27 -35.81 -29.12
CA GLU A 513 17.62 -35.60 -28.60
C GLU A 513 18.23 -34.33 -29.23
N TYR A 514 18.44 -33.30 -28.41
CA TYR A 514 19.10 -32.06 -28.81
C TYR A 514 20.48 -31.97 -28.15
N TRP A 515 21.48 -31.55 -28.92
CA TRP A 515 22.85 -31.33 -28.42
C TRP A 515 23.21 -29.85 -28.63
N GLY A 516 23.22 -29.08 -27.54
CA GLY A 516 23.32 -27.62 -27.59
C GLY A 516 22.01 -26.99 -28.06
N THR A 517 21.36 -26.24 -27.18
CA THR A 517 20.09 -25.57 -27.52
C THR A 517 20.29 -24.13 -27.96
N ASP A 518 21.51 -23.60 -28.02
CA ASP A 518 21.85 -22.19 -28.30
C ASP A 518 21.17 -21.59 -29.55
N LYS A 519 20.88 -22.42 -30.56
CA LYS A 519 20.17 -22.02 -31.80
C LYS A 519 18.72 -22.49 -31.87
N SER A 520 18.24 -23.14 -30.83
CA SER A 520 16.87 -23.66 -30.76
C SER A 520 15.90 -22.53 -30.50
N GLU A 521 14.84 -22.48 -31.29
CA GLU A 521 13.80 -21.45 -31.20
C GLU A 521 12.72 -21.78 -30.16
N PHE A 522 12.75 -22.97 -29.54
CA PHE A 522 11.76 -23.43 -28.56
C PHE A 522 12.09 -23.06 -27.10
N SER A 523 13.23 -22.42 -26.86
CA SER A 523 13.77 -22.15 -25.53
C SER A 523 14.26 -20.71 -25.42
N VAL A 524 14.02 -20.10 -24.26
CA VAL A 524 14.65 -18.83 -23.89
C VAL A 524 16.04 -19.12 -23.36
N HIS A 525 17.06 -18.56 -24.00
CA HIS A 525 18.45 -18.70 -23.58
C HIS A 525 18.87 -17.52 -22.72
N ASN A 526 19.93 -17.73 -21.94
CA ASN A 526 20.67 -16.64 -21.29
C ASN A 526 19.84 -15.80 -20.30
N PHE A 527 18.68 -16.29 -19.86
CA PHE A 527 17.80 -15.64 -18.92
C PHE A 527 17.50 -16.57 -17.75
N GLU A 528 17.56 -16.04 -16.54
CA GLU A 528 17.19 -16.74 -15.33
C GLU A 528 16.25 -15.85 -14.51
N ASP A 529 15.11 -16.39 -14.10
CA ASP A 529 14.21 -15.70 -13.19
C ASP A 529 14.42 -16.15 -11.75
N ARG A 530 14.92 -15.25 -10.92
CA ARG A 530 15.07 -15.43 -9.46
C ARG A 530 14.15 -14.53 -8.66
N ALA A 531 13.22 -13.82 -9.29
CA ALA A 531 12.36 -12.84 -8.63
C ALA A 531 11.54 -13.46 -7.47
N ALA A 532 11.05 -14.69 -7.64
CA ALA A 532 10.34 -15.41 -6.57
C ALA A 532 11.19 -15.75 -5.32
N GLN A 533 12.52 -15.63 -5.38
CA GLN A 533 13.45 -16.08 -4.33
C GLN A 533 14.36 -14.97 -3.79
N GLU A 534 14.63 -13.95 -4.60
CA GLU A 534 15.65 -12.93 -4.35
C GLU A 534 15.09 -11.51 -4.53
N ILE A 535 15.32 -10.69 -3.49
CA ILE A 535 15.22 -9.24 -3.58
C ILE A 535 16.64 -8.71 -3.80
N ILE A 536 16.84 -7.90 -4.83
CA ILE A 536 18.17 -7.36 -5.15
C ILE A 536 18.55 -6.20 -4.19
N PRO A 537 19.64 -6.32 -3.43
CA PRO A 537 20.10 -5.26 -2.54
C PRO A 537 20.86 -4.17 -3.32
N TYR A 538 21.06 -3.00 -2.71
CA TYR A 538 21.70 -1.85 -3.37
C TYR A 538 23.19 -2.06 -3.69
N ASP A 539 23.87 -2.96 -2.97
CA ASP A 539 25.30 -3.26 -3.13
C ASP A 539 25.59 -4.20 -4.31
N GLU A 540 24.56 -4.82 -4.88
CA GLU A 540 24.60 -5.53 -6.17
C GLU A 540 24.35 -4.57 -7.36
N LEU A 541 24.07 -3.28 -7.11
CA LEU A 541 23.89 -2.26 -8.15
C LEU A 541 25.14 -1.41 -8.29
N PHE A 542 25.44 -0.99 -9.52
CA PHE A 542 26.47 0.03 -9.74
C PHE A 542 25.87 1.44 -9.63
N LEU A 543 25.78 1.93 -8.39
CA LEU A 543 25.10 3.19 -8.07
C LEU A 543 25.71 4.44 -8.74
N GLY A 544 27.00 4.42 -9.10
CA GLY A 544 27.67 5.54 -9.76
C GLY A 544 27.08 5.94 -11.12
N HIS A 545 26.28 5.06 -11.74
CA HIS A 545 25.57 5.36 -12.98
C HIS A 545 24.31 6.23 -12.79
N PHE A 546 23.83 6.42 -11.56
CA PHE A 546 22.61 7.18 -11.29
C PHE A 546 22.96 8.58 -10.78
N PRO A 547 22.71 9.65 -11.57
CA PRO A 547 23.01 11.00 -11.14
C PRO A 547 21.99 11.51 -10.10
N PHE A 548 22.42 12.50 -9.30
CA PHE A 548 21.52 13.27 -8.45
C PHE A 548 20.40 13.88 -9.29
N THR A 549 19.15 13.58 -8.94
CA THR A 549 17.93 14.13 -9.53
C THR A 549 16.95 14.42 -8.40
N PRO A 550 16.71 15.71 -8.05
CA PRO A 550 15.83 16.05 -6.94
C PRO A 550 14.44 15.44 -7.14
N ARG A 551 13.80 15.02 -6.05
CA ARG A 551 12.44 14.47 -6.11
C ARG A 551 11.44 15.55 -6.49
N LEU A 552 10.54 15.21 -7.41
CA LEU A 552 9.36 16.02 -7.64
C LEU A 552 8.40 15.81 -6.47
N LEU A 553 8.10 16.90 -5.78
CA LEU A 553 7.10 16.93 -4.73
C LEU A 553 5.75 17.27 -5.36
N ARG A 554 4.69 16.57 -4.93
CA ARG A 554 3.32 16.94 -5.30
C ARG A 554 3.01 18.33 -4.78
N GLU A 555 2.18 19.04 -5.53
CA GLU A 555 1.61 20.29 -5.04
C GLU A 555 0.60 19.94 -3.93
N GLU A 556 0.82 20.50 -2.74
CA GLU A 556 -0.06 20.34 -1.58
C GLU A 556 -0.75 21.66 -1.26
N HIS A 557 -2.07 21.60 -1.09
CA HIS A 557 -2.92 22.68 -0.65
C HIS A 557 -3.54 22.32 0.69
N GLY A 558 -3.30 23.15 1.70
CA GLY A 558 -3.88 22.94 3.02
C GLY A 558 -4.09 24.27 3.71
N PRO A 559 -5.13 24.39 4.53
CA PRO A 559 -5.38 25.62 5.25
C PRO A 559 -4.30 25.82 6.33
N ASP A 560 -4.06 27.07 6.67
CA ASP A 560 -3.42 27.44 7.93
C ASP A 560 -4.46 27.54 9.06
N ALA A 561 -4.01 27.88 10.27
CA ALA A 561 -4.88 28.02 11.42
C ALA A 561 -5.98 29.09 11.29
N GLU A 562 -5.83 30.07 10.39
CA GLU A 562 -6.83 31.12 10.13
C GLU A 562 -7.87 30.67 9.10
N GLN A 563 -7.48 29.81 8.15
CA GLN A 563 -8.31 29.35 7.02
C GLN A 563 -8.92 27.95 7.22
N VAL A 564 -8.57 27.24 8.29
CA VAL A 564 -8.94 25.83 8.51
C VAL A 564 -10.44 25.56 8.64
N LEU A 565 -11.20 26.55 9.10
CA LEU A 565 -12.61 26.37 9.42
C LEU A 565 -13.44 26.09 8.17
N GLY A 566 -14.12 24.95 8.14
CA GLY A 566 -14.93 24.52 6.99
C GLY A 566 -14.14 24.08 5.77
N HIS A 567 -12.80 24.04 5.83
CA HIS A 567 -11.97 23.64 4.72
C HIS A 567 -11.93 22.10 4.61
N PHE A 568 -12.62 21.55 3.61
CA PHE A 568 -12.66 20.10 3.34
C PHE A 568 -12.28 19.76 1.88
N GLU A 569 -11.61 20.69 1.20
CA GLU A 569 -11.04 20.44 -0.13
C GLU A 569 -9.86 19.48 -0.05
N GLU A 570 -9.67 18.72 -1.12
CA GLU A 570 -8.59 17.74 -1.27
C GLU A 570 -7.22 18.39 -1.10
N ARG A 571 -6.32 17.71 -0.38
CA ARG A 571 -5.00 18.27 -0.05
C ARG A 571 -3.96 18.14 -1.16
N MET A 572 -3.99 17.04 -1.91
CA MET A 572 -2.90 16.68 -2.83
C MET A 572 -3.37 16.78 -4.27
N LYS A 573 -2.60 17.50 -5.08
CA LYS A 573 -2.82 17.53 -6.52
C LYS A 573 -1.99 16.47 -7.21
N SER A 574 -2.63 15.73 -8.12
CA SER A 574 -1.98 14.71 -8.94
C SER A 574 -0.95 15.31 -9.90
N PHE A 575 0.00 14.50 -10.33
CA PHE A 575 0.99 14.91 -11.33
C PHE A 575 0.37 15.08 -12.73
N THR A 576 0.98 15.94 -13.54
CA THR A 576 0.77 15.91 -15.00
C THR A 576 1.53 14.73 -15.63
N ASP A 577 1.22 14.42 -16.90
CA ASP A 577 1.97 13.42 -17.68
C ASP A 577 3.48 13.67 -17.63
N GLU A 578 3.92 14.91 -17.83
CA GLU A 578 5.34 15.26 -17.83
C GLU A 578 5.99 15.02 -16.46
N GLN A 579 5.31 15.41 -15.38
CA GLN A 579 5.80 15.22 -14.01
C GLN A 579 5.86 13.74 -13.65
N ALA A 580 4.86 12.95 -14.03
CA ALA A 580 4.83 11.52 -13.79
C ALA A 580 5.94 10.79 -14.56
N ILE A 581 6.16 11.15 -15.83
CA ILE A 581 7.26 10.61 -16.66
C ILE A 581 8.62 10.98 -16.06
N GLU A 582 8.81 12.24 -15.64
CA GLU A 582 10.05 12.71 -15.03
C GLU A 582 10.34 11.98 -13.71
N GLU A 583 9.35 11.89 -12.82
CA GLU A 583 9.50 11.19 -11.55
C GLU A 583 9.71 9.69 -11.74
N ALA A 584 8.99 9.04 -12.67
CA ALA A 584 9.22 7.63 -13.01
C ALA A 584 10.61 7.40 -13.63
N GLY A 585 11.15 8.39 -14.33
CA GLY A 585 12.50 8.40 -14.88
C GLY A 585 13.60 8.24 -13.82
N ARG A 586 13.30 8.57 -12.56
CA ARG A 586 14.20 8.36 -11.41
C ARG A 586 14.35 6.87 -11.06
N CYS A 587 13.45 5.99 -11.50
CA CYS A 587 13.54 4.55 -11.22
C CYS A 587 14.90 3.96 -11.68
N MET A 588 15.58 3.24 -10.79
CA MET A 588 16.87 2.60 -11.08
C MET A 588 16.73 1.22 -11.74
N SER A 589 15.50 0.72 -11.95
CA SER A 589 15.25 -0.58 -12.57
C SER A 589 15.97 -1.75 -11.90
N CYS A 590 16.11 -1.73 -10.56
CA CYS A 590 16.87 -2.74 -9.82
C CYS A 590 16.48 -4.17 -10.24
N GLY A 591 17.45 -5.02 -10.59
CA GLY A 591 17.23 -6.41 -10.97
C GLY A 591 16.62 -6.63 -12.35
N MET A 592 16.64 -5.63 -13.23
CA MET A 592 16.16 -5.74 -14.62
C MET A 592 16.90 -4.79 -15.56
N CYS A 593 17.06 -5.18 -16.84
CA CYS A 593 17.60 -4.30 -17.87
C CYS A 593 16.71 -3.07 -18.11
N PHE A 594 17.33 -1.91 -18.31
CA PHE A 594 16.68 -0.64 -18.70
C PHE A 594 17.31 -0.02 -19.95
N GLU A 595 17.94 -0.86 -20.78
CA GLU A 595 18.41 -0.49 -22.12
C GLU A 595 19.54 0.58 -22.17
N CYS A 596 20.39 0.64 -21.13
CA CYS A 596 21.47 1.63 -21.03
C CYS A 596 22.69 1.40 -21.93
N ASP A 597 22.77 0.26 -22.63
CA ASP A 597 23.88 -0.14 -23.52
C ASP A 597 25.28 -0.32 -22.89
N ASN A 598 25.48 -0.10 -21.60
CA ASN A 598 26.81 -0.24 -20.98
C ASN A 598 27.46 -1.60 -21.27
N CYS A 599 26.73 -2.70 -21.10
CA CYS A 599 27.26 -4.05 -21.34
C CYS A 599 27.69 -4.29 -22.79
N VAL A 600 27.04 -3.62 -23.75
CA VAL A 600 27.39 -3.67 -25.18
C VAL A 600 28.63 -2.81 -25.44
N VAL A 601 28.64 -1.57 -24.94
CA VAL A 601 29.71 -0.59 -25.17
C VAL A 601 31.05 -1.02 -24.58
N TYR A 602 31.03 -1.61 -23.39
CA TYR A 602 32.24 -2.02 -22.69
C TYR A 602 32.69 -3.45 -23.00
N CYS A 603 31.95 -4.21 -23.82
CA CYS A 603 32.34 -5.56 -24.19
C CYS A 603 33.56 -5.52 -25.14
N PRO A 604 34.75 -6.00 -24.73
CA PRO A 604 35.96 -5.87 -25.55
C PRO A 604 35.99 -6.84 -26.74
N GLN A 605 35.05 -7.78 -26.83
CA GLN A 605 34.99 -8.82 -27.87
C GLN A 605 33.75 -8.70 -28.75
N ASP A 606 32.92 -7.67 -28.54
CA ASP A 606 31.59 -7.55 -29.17
C ASP A 606 30.76 -8.84 -28.97
N ALA A 607 30.95 -9.51 -27.83
CA ALA A 607 30.26 -10.73 -27.46
C ALA A 607 28.84 -10.43 -26.96
N VAL A 608 28.66 -9.31 -26.23
CA VAL A 608 27.33 -8.82 -25.85
C VAL A 608 26.85 -7.84 -26.91
N PHE A 609 25.68 -8.08 -27.48
CA PHE A 609 25.11 -7.27 -28.56
C PHE A 609 23.62 -7.00 -28.34
N ARG A 610 23.09 -5.97 -29.02
CA ARG A 610 21.66 -5.67 -28.99
C ARG A 610 20.89 -6.68 -29.81
N VAL A 611 19.78 -7.18 -29.27
CA VAL A 611 18.82 -7.98 -30.02
C VAL A 611 18.28 -7.15 -31.19
N LYS A 612 17.94 -7.80 -32.31
CA LYS A 612 17.39 -7.08 -33.46
C LYS A 612 16.09 -6.39 -33.04
N LYS A 613 15.81 -5.22 -33.62
CA LYS A 613 14.67 -4.38 -33.21
C LYS A 613 13.32 -5.08 -33.34
N ASP A 614 13.17 -5.94 -34.33
CA ASP A 614 11.99 -6.78 -34.59
C ASP A 614 11.92 -8.04 -33.72
N GLU A 615 12.96 -8.31 -32.91
CA GLU A 615 13.08 -9.45 -32.00
C GLU A 615 13.27 -9.00 -30.53
N SER A 616 13.24 -7.69 -30.28
CA SER A 616 13.53 -7.07 -28.97
C SER A 616 12.25 -6.70 -28.23
N THR A 617 12.23 -6.96 -26.92
CA THR A 617 11.16 -6.52 -26.01
C THR A 617 11.72 -6.34 -24.59
N THR A 618 10.90 -5.86 -23.64
CA THR A 618 11.28 -5.73 -22.23
C THR A 618 11.75 -7.09 -21.69
N GLY A 619 12.86 -7.10 -20.95
CA GLY A 619 13.53 -8.33 -20.51
C GLY A 619 14.41 -9.01 -21.57
N ARG A 620 14.27 -8.65 -22.87
CA ARG A 620 15.05 -9.20 -24.00
C ARG A 620 15.60 -8.09 -24.91
N TYR A 621 16.53 -7.31 -24.37
CA TYR A 621 17.17 -6.20 -25.08
C TYR A 621 18.57 -6.53 -25.61
N VAL A 622 19.31 -7.35 -24.87
CA VAL A 622 20.69 -7.76 -25.20
C VAL A 622 20.80 -9.28 -25.19
N ASP A 623 21.74 -9.79 -25.97
CA ASP A 623 22.09 -11.20 -26.02
C ASP A 623 23.62 -11.38 -26.07
N THR A 624 24.09 -12.61 -25.85
CA THR A 624 25.51 -12.96 -25.76
C THR A 624 25.89 -14.03 -26.78
N ASP A 625 26.89 -13.73 -27.60
CA ASP A 625 27.61 -14.69 -28.43
C ASP A 625 28.70 -15.36 -27.57
N TYR A 626 28.36 -16.52 -27.00
CA TYR A 626 29.29 -17.28 -26.14
C TYR A 626 30.56 -17.74 -26.87
N SER A 627 30.57 -17.79 -28.20
CA SER A 627 31.79 -18.13 -28.96
C SER A 627 32.85 -17.02 -28.95
N LYS A 628 32.43 -15.78 -28.65
CA LYS A 628 33.31 -14.61 -28.50
C LYS A 628 33.56 -14.22 -27.06
N CYS A 629 32.71 -14.69 -26.13
CA CYS A 629 32.83 -14.34 -24.74
C CYS A 629 34.09 -14.97 -24.14
N ILE A 630 34.99 -14.12 -23.64
CA ILE A 630 36.20 -14.54 -22.92
C ILE A 630 35.99 -14.56 -21.39
N GLY A 631 34.75 -14.35 -20.93
CA GLY A 631 34.39 -14.33 -19.53
C GLY A 631 35.17 -13.30 -18.72
N CYS A 632 35.35 -12.06 -19.22
CA CYS A 632 36.13 -11.01 -18.53
C CYS A 632 35.36 -10.26 -17.43
N HIS A 633 34.08 -10.57 -17.21
CA HIS A 633 33.18 -9.96 -16.21
C HIS A 633 32.84 -8.47 -16.40
N ILE A 634 33.48 -7.75 -17.34
CA ILE A 634 33.26 -6.31 -17.54
C ILE A 634 31.76 -5.97 -17.71
N CYS A 635 31.03 -6.74 -18.51
CA CYS A 635 29.59 -6.50 -18.74
C CYS A 635 28.74 -6.56 -17.46
N ALA A 636 29.08 -7.46 -16.52
CA ALA A 636 28.45 -7.54 -15.21
C ALA A 636 28.88 -6.37 -14.32
N ASP A 637 30.18 -6.07 -14.29
CA ASP A 637 30.76 -4.98 -13.49
C ASP A 637 30.21 -3.60 -13.85
N VAL A 638 29.86 -3.36 -15.12
CA VAL A 638 29.29 -2.08 -15.59
C VAL A 638 27.77 -2.06 -15.62
N CYS A 639 27.10 -3.13 -15.19
CA CYS A 639 25.64 -3.19 -15.17
C CYS A 639 25.09 -2.31 -14.03
N PRO A 640 24.33 -1.24 -14.32
CA PRO A 640 23.84 -0.35 -13.26
C PRO A 640 22.84 -1.03 -12.32
N THR A 641 22.13 -2.04 -12.82
CA THR A 641 20.94 -2.59 -12.16
C THR A 641 21.16 -3.94 -11.50
N GLY A 642 22.37 -4.51 -11.62
CA GLY A 642 22.68 -5.87 -11.14
C GLY A 642 21.89 -6.97 -11.85
N TYR A 643 21.56 -6.75 -13.13
CA TYR A 643 20.81 -7.69 -13.98
C TYR A 643 21.70 -8.78 -14.62
N ILE A 644 23.03 -8.66 -14.51
CA ILE A 644 23.97 -9.59 -15.17
C ILE A 644 24.80 -10.29 -14.10
N ASP A 645 24.62 -11.59 -13.96
CA ASP A 645 25.52 -12.46 -13.20
C ASP A 645 26.53 -13.11 -14.15
N MET A 646 27.65 -13.57 -13.62
CA MET A 646 28.61 -14.41 -14.35
C MET A 646 28.46 -15.87 -13.89
N ALA A 647 27.81 -16.70 -14.70
CA ALA A 647 27.51 -18.10 -14.40
C ALA A 647 28.06 -19.04 -15.49
N LEU A 648 27.93 -20.36 -15.31
CA LEU A 648 28.35 -21.34 -16.32
C LEU A 648 27.62 -21.04 -17.64
N GLY A 649 28.37 -20.60 -18.65
CA GLY A 649 27.82 -20.48 -20.00
C GLY A 649 27.36 -21.86 -20.47
N HIS A 650 26.13 -21.97 -20.96
CA HIS A 650 25.56 -23.23 -21.43
C HIS A 650 26.23 -23.77 -22.69
#